data_AF-A0AAP0GTY2-F1
#
_entry.id   AF-A0AAP0GTY2-F1
#
_cell.length_a   1.000
_cell.length_b   1.000
_cell.length_c   1.000
_cell.angle_alpha   90.00
_cell.angle_beta   90.00
_cell.angle_gamma   90.00
#
_symmetry.space_group_name_H-M   'P 1'
#
loop_
_entity.id
_entity.type
_entity.pdbx_description
1 polymer ?
#
loop_
_entity_poly.entity_id
_entity_poly.type
_entity_poly.pdbx_seq_one_letter_code
_entity_poly.pdbx_strand_id
1 'polypeptide(L)'
;MHQIFSASDDNVIMKQVLDTHLPDGTDVDVKPLVHIVEEILRHATINATIDADSTSMVAHIDVGKLNAVLILDSVSHVIDNLARELALILRAFAQIYSSNQLAKSMAIRMEQSAPLEPRFDALNKLIHSVIKLTWFIMQFNEMPYSYVSDVAAFARALQTIPTAVYWSVRGIIACAAQITSLTSMEHEYGISSSEMQSWELSTLILKMTHLLEFLKKQWVECHRVIEEMAFRHSFNQLFETLHIDNMRILKTMFNSRDDPLPLFDGATKKRVSFEVLRRRNVLLLISGLDMSREELSILEQIYSESRSLGSRMDALYELVWVPMVDHSIEYMDIQFDDMRNNMPWYSVYHLSKIDRVVKKSIGDRWNYSGKPILVVLDPQGKELSPNAMHMMWIWGNTAFPFTTAREEALWRNETWRLELLVSGMDATILDWAKQDKYIFLYGGDDIEWIRKFTSNAHAMATAARIPLQMPYVGKSKEKESVRRAIVTINVENLSYYWHDTTQIEKLLSYDKDGSWALLCRGSQILTIGHGPVLLQTLADFDLWKERIPTMGFDLSFKDYYDKLYGAANMDDDVIKTQVLDTHHSDGTDVDVKTLVYIADQILMAPLRKLEGKSRKTNAHQNAVLTLNSLSHIIDKLACEMSRKRSSEKDLHTTTLYILHTVRNFQWEAKLALILACFALNHGEFWLLPQIMELSAPLKRKFDALTKLAYSVLESTRCIIQLKGLPSTHLSAGVPAMDAAINSVPSAVYWNVRGIISCAVQITGFTSLGHETSSSEMQSWEQSSLILKINELLEFLKRQLEECNRVIEDRKDMDFRHSFNRLFKEIHNDNMEILEVLINSRDDPLPLFDGTTKKKVSLDVLRRKNVLLLISGLDVSREELVNLTEIYMMSRVQQGSRMIALYELVWIPIVDAMDKKFEDTKNSMPWYSVHNPSYVDMVVRKSIGDRWNFRSKPILVVLDPQGKELNRNAIHMMWIWGFMAFPFTTDKEEALWRDETWSLNLILAYSGIDITVYNWVREDKYIFLYGGDNIEWIRKFTNNVQAMATAAHIPLEMAYVGKSNTTQKVQRAIETISVQKLSYYLPDTMVRSFWTRLKSILFSKIQLKGAEDPIMRHIKKLLSYEKKGSWALIGRGSQFPTIGHGSTMLQTTADFDLWKEHIPTKGFDLSFKEYHDKLHAAANKCCRVEFPNEAAGIPEDMGCPECSRVMGKHISFLCCHD
;
A
#
# COMPACT_ATOMS: atom_id res chain seq x y z
N MET A 1 42.17 -9.05 -27.07
CA MET A 1 40.97 -9.58 -27.74
C MET A 1 40.19 -10.46 -26.76
N HIS A 2 39.50 -9.89 -25.77
CA HIS A 2 38.58 -10.64 -24.90
C HIS A 2 37.48 -9.68 -24.41
N GLN A 3 36.62 -9.31 -25.35
CA GLN A 3 35.44 -8.48 -25.12
C GLN A 3 34.29 -9.08 -25.93
N ILE A 4 33.96 -10.36 -25.69
CA ILE A 4 32.74 -11.00 -26.22
C ILE A 4 32.29 -12.03 -25.17
N PHE A 5 31.43 -11.61 -24.24
CA PHE A 5 30.49 -12.53 -23.62
C PHE A 5 29.10 -11.94 -23.82
N SER A 6 28.32 -12.64 -24.63
CA SER A 6 27.01 -12.22 -25.06
C SER A 6 26.02 -12.29 -23.90
N ALA A 7 25.38 -11.18 -23.56
CA ALA A 7 24.20 -11.15 -22.68
C ALA A 7 23.01 -11.97 -23.23
N SER A 8 23.09 -12.49 -24.46
CA SER A 8 22.06 -13.38 -25.03
C SER A 8 22.06 -14.78 -24.44
N ASP A 9 23.23 -15.34 -24.10
CA ASP A 9 23.34 -16.74 -23.67
C ASP A 9 22.86 -16.92 -22.22
N ASP A 10 23.17 -15.97 -21.34
CA ASP A 10 22.68 -15.98 -19.96
C ASP A 10 21.15 -15.84 -19.89
N ASN A 11 20.52 -15.08 -20.80
CA ASN A 11 19.05 -14.96 -20.89
C ASN A 11 18.37 -16.23 -21.41
N VAL A 12 18.98 -16.93 -22.38
CA VAL A 12 18.45 -18.21 -22.91
C VAL A 12 18.57 -19.30 -21.84
N ILE A 13 19.71 -19.37 -21.16
CA ILE A 13 19.92 -20.30 -20.03
C ILE A 13 18.96 -19.95 -18.88
N MET A 14 18.75 -18.67 -18.59
CA MET A 14 17.81 -18.23 -17.54
C MET A 14 16.38 -18.67 -17.86
N LYS A 15 15.93 -18.56 -19.11
CA LYS A 15 14.63 -19.07 -19.53
C LYS A 15 14.54 -20.58 -19.30
N GLN A 16 15.58 -21.34 -19.65
CA GLN A 16 15.61 -22.79 -19.43
C GLN A 16 15.64 -23.19 -17.94
N VAL A 17 16.38 -22.45 -17.10
CA VAL A 17 16.41 -22.68 -15.64
C VAL A 17 15.05 -22.37 -15.01
N LEU A 18 14.39 -21.28 -15.42
CA LEU A 18 13.04 -20.95 -14.97
C LEU A 18 11.99 -21.95 -15.46
N ASP A 19 12.08 -22.39 -16.72
CA ASP A 19 11.18 -23.39 -17.32
C ASP A 19 11.31 -24.76 -16.62
N THR A 20 12.46 -25.04 -16.00
CA THR A 20 12.73 -26.29 -15.24
C THR A 20 12.54 -26.15 -13.73
N HIS A 21 12.36 -24.92 -13.21
CA HIS A 21 12.18 -24.65 -11.79
C HIS A 21 10.75 -25.00 -11.35
N LEU A 22 10.58 -26.24 -10.90
CA LEU A 22 9.34 -26.76 -10.37
C LEU A 22 9.50 -27.09 -8.85
N PRO A 23 9.39 -26.13 -7.91
CA PRO A 23 9.39 -26.36 -6.45
C PRO A 23 8.18 -27.17 -5.93
N ASP A 24 8.37 -28.34 -5.32
CA ASP A 24 7.31 -29.33 -4.97
C ASP A 24 6.48 -29.02 -3.70
N GLY A 25 6.54 -27.77 -3.23
CA GLY A 25 5.84 -27.31 -2.03
C GLY A 25 6.43 -27.83 -0.72
N THR A 26 7.52 -28.60 -0.75
CA THR A 26 8.23 -29.05 0.45
C THR A 26 9.07 -27.91 1.02
N ASP A 27 8.72 -27.42 2.20
CA ASP A 27 9.51 -26.43 2.92
C ASP A 27 10.53 -27.15 3.82
N VAL A 28 11.81 -27.10 3.42
CA VAL A 28 12.91 -27.70 4.16
C VAL A 28 13.66 -26.57 4.86
N ASP A 29 13.81 -26.66 6.19
CA ASP A 29 14.72 -25.78 6.90
C ASP A 29 16.16 -26.12 6.48
N VAL A 30 16.67 -25.35 5.52
CA VAL A 30 17.99 -25.53 4.92
C VAL A 30 19.13 -24.94 5.78
N LYS A 31 18.82 -24.15 6.83
CA LYS A 31 19.84 -23.51 7.68
C LYS A 31 20.74 -24.52 8.40
N PRO A 32 20.20 -25.57 9.06
CA PRO A 32 21.02 -26.61 9.68
C PRO A 32 21.95 -27.29 8.66
N LEU A 33 21.46 -27.56 7.44
CA LEU A 33 22.23 -28.23 6.39
C LEU A 33 23.43 -27.37 5.93
N VAL A 34 23.22 -26.08 5.70
CA VAL A 34 24.31 -25.16 5.31
C VAL A 34 25.32 -25.00 6.44
N HIS A 35 24.88 -24.90 7.70
CA HIS A 35 25.78 -24.86 8.86
C HIS A 35 26.63 -26.13 9.00
N ILE A 36 26.06 -27.31 8.76
CA ILE A 36 26.81 -28.58 8.78
C ILE A 36 27.87 -28.61 7.68
N VAL A 37 27.53 -28.18 6.46
CA VAL A 37 28.47 -28.10 5.34
C VAL A 37 29.61 -27.13 5.65
N GLU A 38 29.30 -25.96 6.21
CA GLU A 38 30.29 -24.98 6.65
C GLU A 38 31.23 -25.55 7.72
N GLU A 39 30.69 -26.28 8.70
CA GLU A 39 31.47 -26.89 9.78
C GLU A 39 32.38 -28.02 9.27
N ILE A 40 31.90 -28.86 8.35
CA ILE A 40 32.69 -29.91 7.69
C ILE A 40 33.89 -29.29 6.95
N LEU A 41 33.65 -28.21 6.22
CA LEU A 41 34.70 -27.54 5.44
C LEU A 41 35.70 -26.82 6.35
N ARG A 42 35.25 -26.20 7.44
CA ARG A 42 36.11 -25.55 8.44
C ARG A 42 37.08 -26.54 9.10
N HIS A 43 36.60 -27.74 9.42
CA HIS A 43 37.44 -28.82 9.97
C HIS A 43 38.43 -29.38 8.94
N ALA A 44 38.08 -29.39 7.65
CA ALA A 44 39.00 -29.78 6.58
C ALA A 44 40.14 -28.78 6.37
N THR A 45 39.93 -27.49 6.63
CA THR A 45 40.96 -26.45 6.51
C THR A 45 41.93 -26.41 7.69
N ILE A 46 41.46 -26.72 8.92
CA ILE A 46 42.25 -26.66 10.16
C ILE A 46 43.28 -27.81 10.27
N ASN A 47 43.02 -28.96 9.64
CA ASN A 47 43.95 -30.10 9.66
C ASN A 47 45.13 -29.99 8.68
N ALA A 48 45.19 -28.92 7.87
CA ALA A 48 46.28 -28.72 6.90
C ALA A 48 47.45 -27.88 7.44
N THR A 49 47.33 -27.28 8.64
CA THR A 49 48.31 -26.31 9.18
C THR A 49 48.94 -26.69 10.52
N ILE A 50 48.69 -27.89 11.06
CA ILE A 50 49.28 -28.30 12.36
C ILE A 50 50.49 -29.21 12.12
N ASP A 51 51.66 -28.63 12.38
CA ASP A 51 52.97 -29.25 12.48
C ASP A 51 53.02 -30.43 13.47
N ALA A 52 54.03 -31.27 13.25
CA ALA A 52 54.43 -32.38 14.11
C ALA A 52 54.67 -31.94 15.57
N ASP A 53 54.47 -32.88 16.49
CA ASP A 53 54.64 -32.78 17.94
C ASP A 53 53.52 -32.08 18.72
N SER A 54 52.47 -32.83 19.04
CA SER A 54 52.05 -32.99 20.45
C SER A 54 50.97 -34.05 20.61
N THR A 55 51.23 -34.94 21.57
CA THR A 55 50.30 -35.96 22.04
C THR A 55 49.30 -35.32 23.02
N SER A 56 48.03 -35.73 22.93
CA SER A 56 46.90 -35.34 23.77
C SER A 56 46.18 -34.05 23.39
N MET A 57 44.96 -34.18 22.87
CA MET A 57 43.77 -33.48 23.37
C MET A 57 42.52 -34.25 22.91
N VAL A 58 41.82 -34.83 23.88
CA VAL A 58 40.45 -35.34 23.74
C VAL A 58 39.53 -34.13 23.60
N ALA A 59 38.75 -34.05 22.52
CA ALA A 59 37.68 -33.06 22.41
C ALA A 59 36.38 -33.72 21.93
N HIS A 60 35.36 -33.52 22.76
CA HIS A 60 33.98 -33.96 22.65
C HIS A 60 33.35 -33.71 21.27
N ILE A 61 32.73 -34.76 20.74
CA ILE A 61 31.80 -34.67 19.60
C ILE A 61 30.47 -34.15 20.16
N ASP A 62 30.15 -32.89 19.86
CA ASP A 62 28.97 -32.21 20.36
C ASP A 62 27.72 -32.45 19.49
N VAL A 63 26.56 -32.25 20.10
CA VAL A 63 25.19 -32.70 19.79
C VAL A 63 24.63 -32.29 18.40
N GLY A 64 25.38 -31.53 17.58
CA GLY A 64 24.98 -31.09 16.24
C GLY A 64 24.97 -32.18 15.15
N LYS A 65 25.71 -33.29 15.33
CA LYS A 65 25.77 -34.38 14.33
C LYS A 65 24.54 -35.30 14.30
N LEU A 66 23.73 -35.36 15.36
CA LEU A 66 22.53 -36.22 15.38
C LEU A 66 21.35 -35.63 14.59
N ASN A 67 21.19 -34.31 14.55
CA ASN A 67 20.14 -33.67 13.76
C ASN A 67 20.46 -33.67 12.26
N ALA A 68 21.73 -33.79 11.88
CA ALA A 68 22.17 -33.89 10.49
C ALA A 68 21.67 -35.16 9.79
N VAL A 69 21.75 -36.30 10.49
CA VAL A 69 21.31 -37.61 9.98
C VAL A 69 19.79 -37.65 9.81
N LEU A 70 19.05 -37.04 10.74
CA LEU A 70 17.58 -36.97 10.69
C LEU A 70 17.04 -36.04 9.58
N ILE A 71 17.76 -34.96 9.25
CA ILE A 71 17.38 -34.08 8.13
C ILE A 71 17.77 -34.73 6.79
N LEU A 72 18.92 -35.42 6.70
CA LEU A 72 19.31 -36.19 5.51
C LEU A 72 18.33 -37.33 5.20
N ASP A 73 17.79 -38.01 6.21
CA ASP A 73 16.75 -39.03 6.04
C ASP A 73 15.44 -38.44 5.48
N SER A 74 15.08 -37.21 5.86
CA SER A 74 13.84 -36.55 5.37
C SER A 74 13.90 -36.10 3.90
N VAL A 75 15.11 -35.95 3.34
CA VAL A 75 15.35 -35.56 1.94
C VAL A 75 15.89 -36.75 1.11
N SER A 76 16.03 -37.94 1.72
CA SER A 76 16.62 -39.14 1.12
C SER A 76 16.05 -39.50 -0.24
N HIS A 77 14.76 -39.30 -0.50
CA HIS A 77 14.15 -39.68 -1.78
C HIS A 77 14.46 -38.72 -2.94
N VAL A 78 14.77 -37.45 -2.64
CA VAL A 78 15.23 -36.44 -3.61
C VAL A 78 16.75 -36.55 -3.78
N ILE A 79 17.44 -36.81 -2.66
CA ILE A 79 18.86 -37.15 -2.65
C ILE A 79 19.09 -38.44 -3.43
N ASP A 80 18.26 -39.49 -3.37
CA ASP A 80 18.49 -40.76 -4.07
C ASP A 80 18.48 -40.63 -5.61
N ASN A 81 17.69 -39.71 -6.16
CA ASN A 81 17.68 -39.41 -7.60
C ASN A 81 18.88 -38.55 -8.02
N LEU A 82 19.34 -37.62 -7.17
CA LEU A 82 20.59 -36.88 -7.38
C LEU A 82 21.83 -37.73 -7.04
N ALA A 83 21.70 -38.68 -6.12
CA ALA A 83 22.72 -39.55 -5.56
C ALA A 83 22.98 -40.74 -6.45
N ARG A 84 22.26 -40.98 -7.54
CA ARG A 84 22.76 -41.96 -8.52
C ARG A 84 23.99 -41.42 -9.27
N GLU A 85 23.99 -40.11 -9.57
CA GLU A 85 25.12 -39.35 -10.14
C GLU A 85 26.07 -38.85 -9.04
N LEU A 86 25.53 -38.28 -7.95
CA LEU A 86 26.30 -37.85 -6.79
C LEU A 86 26.81 -39.00 -5.91
N ALA A 87 26.33 -40.25 -5.97
CA ALA A 87 26.96 -41.38 -5.25
C ALA A 87 28.23 -41.84 -5.93
N LEU A 88 28.50 -41.49 -7.19
CA LEU A 88 29.85 -41.61 -7.73
C LEU A 88 30.79 -40.60 -7.05
N ILE A 89 30.31 -39.38 -6.81
CA ILE A 89 31.05 -38.30 -6.13
C ILE A 89 31.12 -38.52 -4.60
N LEU A 90 30.06 -39.01 -3.96
CA LEU A 90 29.97 -39.35 -2.54
C LEU A 90 30.62 -40.70 -2.26
N ARG A 91 30.72 -41.65 -3.21
CA ARG A 91 31.66 -42.78 -3.10
C ARG A 91 33.09 -42.30 -3.21
N ALA A 92 33.40 -41.32 -4.06
CA ALA A 92 34.70 -40.68 -4.05
C ALA A 92 34.99 -39.98 -2.70
N PHE A 93 34.05 -39.18 -2.16
CA PHE A 93 34.17 -38.55 -0.84
C PHE A 93 34.17 -39.53 0.35
N ALA A 94 33.42 -40.63 0.29
CA ALA A 94 33.40 -41.67 1.32
C ALA A 94 34.63 -42.58 1.25
N GLN A 95 35.20 -42.83 0.06
CA GLN A 95 36.54 -43.42 -0.09
C GLN A 95 37.63 -42.49 0.46
N ILE A 96 37.45 -41.16 0.32
CA ILE A 96 38.33 -40.13 0.92
C ILE A 96 38.21 -40.10 2.46
N TYR A 97 37.00 -40.27 3.03
CA TYR A 97 36.77 -40.11 4.48
C TYR A 97 36.95 -41.41 5.29
N SER A 98 36.74 -42.58 4.70
CA SER A 98 36.84 -43.89 5.39
C SER A 98 38.25 -44.46 5.49
N SER A 99 39.24 -43.85 4.82
CA SER A 99 40.63 -44.25 4.96
C SER A 99 41.53 -43.03 5.17
N ASN A 100 42.09 -42.94 6.36
CA ASN A 100 43.21 -42.06 6.75
C ASN A 100 44.53 -42.43 6.01
N GLN A 101 44.39 -42.89 4.76
CA GLN A 101 45.41 -43.21 3.76
C GLN A 101 45.47 -42.09 2.72
N LEU A 102 44.35 -41.44 2.40
CA LEU A 102 44.32 -40.42 1.36
C LEU A 102 44.91 -39.08 1.85
N ALA A 103 44.57 -38.63 3.06
CA ALA A 103 45.22 -37.50 3.73
C ALA A 103 46.74 -37.74 3.92
N LYS A 104 47.16 -38.97 4.27
CA LYS A 104 48.58 -39.37 4.30
C LYS A 104 49.22 -39.35 2.90
N SER A 105 48.54 -39.86 1.88
CA SER A 105 49.04 -39.90 0.49
C SER A 105 49.06 -38.52 -0.19
N MET A 106 48.20 -37.59 0.26
CA MET A 106 48.18 -36.20 -0.19
C MET A 106 49.21 -35.36 0.57
N ALA A 107 49.41 -35.59 1.88
CA ALA A 107 50.51 -34.99 2.64
C ALA A 107 51.89 -35.40 2.10
N ILE A 108 52.08 -36.70 1.82
CA ILE A 108 53.31 -37.24 1.19
C ILE A 108 53.51 -36.69 -0.25
N ARG A 109 52.44 -36.34 -0.97
CA ARG A 109 52.52 -35.72 -2.32
C ARG A 109 52.67 -34.19 -2.28
N MET A 110 52.14 -33.52 -1.27
CA MET A 110 52.30 -32.08 -1.05
C MET A 110 53.76 -31.72 -0.75
N GLU A 111 54.51 -32.59 -0.06
CA GLU A 111 55.96 -32.40 0.15
C GLU A 111 56.79 -32.44 -1.15
N GLN A 112 56.25 -32.97 -2.26
CA GLN A 112 57.00 -33.18 -3.50
C GLN A 112 56.55 -32.35 -4.72
N SER A 113 55.61 -31.40 -4.60
CA SER A 113 55.25 -30.57 -5.76
C SER A 113 54.79 -29.13 -5.43
N ALA A 114 55.65 -28.15 -5.74
CA ALA A 114 55.34 -26.72 -5.75
C ALA A 114 54.21 -26.24 -6.73
N PRO A 115 53.84 -26.94 -7.83
CA PRO A 115 52.85 -26.41 -8.78
C PRO A 115 51.36 -26.67 -8.43
N LEU A 116 51.03 -27.32 -7.30
CA LEU A 116 49.63 -27.65 -6.93
C LEU A 116 48.95 -26.64 -5.99
N GLU A 117 49.71 -25.81 -5.26
CA GLU A 117 49.19 -24.85 -4.27
C GLU A 117 48.18 -23.82 -4.84
N PRO A 118 48.39 -23.20 -6.02
CA PRO A 118 47.45 -22.21 -6.57
C PRO A 118 46.09 -22.82 -6.94
N ARG A 119 46.04 -24.12 -7.24
CA ARG A 119 44.80 -24.82 -7.61
C ARG A 119 43.93 -25.11 -6.39
N PHE A 120 44.53 -25.50 -5.27
CA PHE A 120 43.83 -25.66 -4.00
C PHE A 120 43.27 -24.33 -3.49
N ASP A 121 44.04 -23.25 -3.63
CA ASP A 121 43.62 -21.90 -3.29
C ASP A 121 42.42 -21.41 -4.12
N ALA A 122 42.44 -21.64 -5.43
CA ALA A 122 41.32 -21.32 -6.31
C ALA A 122 40.07 -22.14 -5.96
N LEU A 123 40.24 -23.44 -5.65
CA LEU A 123 39.16 -24.33 -5.25
C LEU A 123 38.52 -23.89 -3.92
N ASN A 124 39.34 -23.58 -2.90
CA ASN A 124 38.87 -23.07 -1.62
C ASN A 124 38.10 -21.75 -1.79
N LYS A 125 38.61 -20.81 -2.59
CA LYS A 125 37.93 -19.55 -2.90
C LYS A 125 36.58 -19.76 -3.58
N LEU A 126 36.49 -20.70 -4.52
CA LEU A 126 35.23 -21.04 -5.19
C LEU A 126 34.21 -21.64 -4.22
N ILE A 127 34.63 -22.60 -3.37
CA ILE A 127 33.77 -23.22 -2.34
C ILE A 127 33.23 -22.17 -1.37
N HIS A 128 34.08 -21.28 -0.87
CA HIS A 128 33.65 -20.19 0.02
C HIS A 128 32.66 -19.23 -0.67
N SER A 129 32.86 -18.93 -1.95
CA SER A 129 31.94 -18.08 -2.72
C SER A 129 30.57 -18.74 -2.92
N VAL A 130 30.53 -20.05 -3.18
CA VAL A 130 29.28 -20.84 -3.27
C VAL A 130 28.50 -20.79 -1.95
N ILE A 131 29.17 -21.01 -0.82
CA ILE A 131 28.51 -21.01 0.51
C ILE A 131 27.96 -19.63 0.85
N LYS A 132 28.75 -18.58 0.65
CA LYS A 132 28.33 -17.19 0.91
C LYS A 132 27.13 -16.81 0.05
N LEU A 133 27.14 -17.16 -1.23
CA LEU A 133 26.03 -16.89 -2.15
C LEU A 133 24.76 -17.64 -1.74
N THR A 134 24.90 -18.90 -1.33
CA THR A 134 23.78 -19.72 -0.82
C THR A 134 23.15 -19.11 0.44
N TRP A 135 23.97 -18.64 1.38
CA TRP A 135 23.52 -17.94 2.59
C TRP A 135 22.70 -16.68 2.27
N PHE A 136 23.16 -15.88 1.30
CA PHE A 136 22.43 -14.67 0.89
C PHE A 136 21.12 -14.98 0.18
N ILE A 137 21.06 -16.02 -0.65
CA ILE A 137 19.82 -16.46 -1.30
C ILE A 137 18.76 -16.85 -0.24
N MET A 138 19.17 -17.58 0.79
CA MET A 138 18.27 -17.99 1.88
C MET A 138 17.70 -16.81 2.65
N GLN A 139 18.51 -15.79 2.93
CA GLN A 139 18.09 -14.59 3.66
C GLN A 139 16.96 -13.81 2.96
N PHE A 140 16.86 -13.86 1.63
CA PHE A 140 15.75 -13.25 0.89
C PHE A 140 14.43 -14.00 1.04
N ASN A 141 14.47 -15.32 1.23
CA ASN A 141 13.27 -16.15 1.43
C ASN A 141 12.62 -15.90 2.80
N GLU A 142 13.37 -15.37 3.77
CA GLU A 142 12.91 -15.14 5.15
C GLU A 142 12.37 -13.71 5.38
N MET A 143 12.39 -12.85 4.36
CA MET A 143 11.90 -11.48 4.50
C MET A 143 10.37 -11.45 4.59
N PRO A 144 9.79 -10.64 5.49
CA PRO A 144 8.34 -10.53 5.65
C PRO A 144 7.71 -9.90 4.40
N TYR A 145 7.06 -10.72 3.58
CA TYR A 145 6.57 -10.38 2.25
C TYR A 145 5.66 -9.14 2.22
N SER A 146 4.91 -8.88 3.30
CA SER A 146 4.03 -7.72 3.47
C SER A 146 4.74 -6.37 3.39
N TYR A 147 6.04 -6.31 3.65
CA TYR A 147 6.83 -5.07 3.63
C TYR A 147 7.70 -4.93 2.38
N VAL A 148 7.94 -6.01 1.63
CA VAL A 148 8.90 -6.04 0.51
C VAL A 148 8.29 -6.32 -0.86
N SER A 149 7.00 -6.67 -0.96
CA SER A 149 6.34 -6.97 -2.25
C SER A 149 6.50 -5.86 -3.29
N ASP A 150 6.48 -4.60 -2.84
CA ASP A 150 6.50 -3.42 -3.71
C ASP A 150 7.90 -2.80 -3.83
N VAL A 151 8.92 -3.42 -3.23
CA VAL A 151 10.29 -2.90 -3.20
C VAL A 151 11.03 -3.33 -4.45
N ALA A 152 11.39 -2.38 -5.32
CA ALA A 152 12.12 -2.65 -6.57
C ALA A 152 13.45 -3.42 -6.35
N ALA A 153 14.12 -3.23 -5.22
CA ALA A 153 15.32 -3.99 -4.87
C ALA A 153 15.03 -5.48 -4.65
N PHE A 154 13.89 -5.82 -4.03
CA PHE A 154 13.45 -7.19 -3.79
C PHE A 154 13.09 -7.89 -5.11
N ALA A 155 12.36 -7.21 -5.99
CA ALA A 155 12.04 -7.72 -7.33
C ALA A 155 13.31 -8.00 -8.16
N ARG A 156 14.30 -7.09 -8.14
CA ARG A 156 15.60 -7.31 -8.80
C ARG A 156 16.38 -8.48 -8.20
N ALA A 157 16.31 -8.67 -6.88
CA ALA A 157 16.92 -9.83 -6.22
C ALA A 157 16.27 -11.13 -6.67
N LEU A 158 14.93 -11.22 -6.66
CA LEU A 158 14.18 -12.40 -7.11
C LEU A 158 14.47 -12.78 -8.57
N GLN A 159 14.65 -11.81 -9.45
CA GLN A 159 15.06 -12.07 -10.84
C GLN A 159 16.50 -12.59 -10.95
N THR A 160 17.38 -12.27 -10.00
CA THR A 160 18.80 -12.64 -10.04
C THR A 160 19.09 -13.95 -9.30
N ILE A 161 18.23 -14.35 -8.36
CA ILE A 161 18.39 -15.59 -7.57
C ILE A 161 18.50 -16.85 -8.46
N PRO A 162 17.64 -17.08 -9.49
CA PRO A 162 17.77 -18.24 -10.37
C PRO A 162 19.14 -18.33 -11.05
N THR A 163 19.66 -17.19 -11.50
CA THR A 163 21.00 -17.07 -12.09
C THR A 163 22.09 -17.41 -11.07
N ALA A 164 21.96 -16.91 -9.84
CA ALA A 164 22.88 -17.22 -8.74
C ALA A 164 22.88 -18.71 -8.36
N VAL A 165 21.71 -19.36 -8.34
CA VAL A 165 21.59 -20.81 -8.10
C VAL A 165 22.26 -21.61 -9.21
N TYR A 166 22.01 -21.27 -10.49
CA TYR A 166 22.64 -21.94 -11.62
C TYR A 166 24.18 -21.88 -11.58
N TRP A 167 24.74 -20.68 -11.36
CA TRP A 167 26.20 -20.52 -11.25
C TRP A 167 26.77 -21.20 -10.02
N SER A 168 26.01 -21.31 -8.93
CA SER A 168 26.40 -22.08 -7.73
C SER A 168 26.47 -23.57 -8.01
N VAL A 169 25.47 -24.15 -8.69
CA VAL A 169 25.48 -25.57 -9.10
C VAL A 169 26.62 -25.85 -10.07
N ARG A 170 26.83 -25.00 -11.07
CA ARG A 170 27.97 -25.10 -11.99
C ARG A 170 29.31 -25.01 -11.26
N GLY A 171 29.42 -24.15 -10.25
CA GLY A 171 30.59 -24.04 -9.36
C GLY A 171 30.84 -25.33 -8.58
N ILE A 172 29.80 -25.91 -7.98
CA ILE A 172 29.88 -27.19 -7.24
C ILE A 172 30.34 -28.33 -8.16
N ILE A 173 29.78 -28.43 -9.37
CA ILE A 173 30.17 -29.45 -10.36
C ILE A 173 31.64 -29.28 -10.75
N ALA A 174 32.09 -28.04 -10.99
CA ALA A 174 33.49 -27.75 -11.29
C ALA A 174 34.42 -28.12 -10.11
N CYS A 175 34.02 -27.83 -8.87
CA CYS A 175 34.75 -28.26 -7.67
C CYS A 175 34.86 -29.79 -7.60
N ALA A 176 33.76 -30.51 -7.81
CA ALA A 176 33.74 -31.98 -7.77
C ALA A 176 34.61 -32.61 -8.87
N ALA A 177 34.57 -32.07 -10.10
CA ALA A 177 35.40 -32.53 -11.21
C ALA A 177 36.90 -32.32 -10.94
N GLN A 178 37.27 -31.19 -10.35
CA GLN A 178 38.66 -30.88 -10.00
C GLN A 178 39.19 -31.75 -8.85
N ILE A 179 38.38 -31.97 -7.81
CA ILE A 179 38.72 -32.89 -6.72
C ILE A 179 38.91 -34.32 -7.27
N THR A 180 38.01 -34.76 -8.15
CA THR A 180 38.08 -36.10 -8.78
C THR A 180 39.35 -36.24 -9.64
N SER A 181 39.67 -35.23 -10.44
CA SER A 181 40.90 -35.16 -11.26
C SER A 181 42.18 -35.22 -10.40
N LEU A 182 42.18 -34.54 -9.25
CA LEU A 182 43.30 -34.59 -8.30
C LEU A 182 43.44 -35.98 -7.64
N THR A 183 42.33 -36.71 -7.46
CA THR A 183 42.35 -38.07 -6.90
C THR A 183 42.69 -39.18 -7.91
N SER A 184 42.49 -38.94 -9.21
CA SER A 184 42.63 -39.95 -10.27
C SER A 184 43.96 -39.93 -11.03
N MET A 185 44.95 -39.14 -10.60
CA MET A 185 46.26 -39.05 -11.28
C MET A 185 47.12 -40.30 -11.02
N GLU A 186 46.85 -41.38 -11.74
CA GLU A 186 47.86 -42.38 -12.10
C GLU A 186 48.49 -41.94 -13.43
N HIS A 187 49.81 -41.70 -13.40
CA HIS A 187 50.71 -41.42 -14.53
C HIS A 187 50.05 -41.12 -15.91
N GLU A 188 49.89 -39.84 -16.27
CA GLU A 188 50.02 -39.42 -17.67
C GLU A 188 50.39 -37.94 -17.82
N TYR A 189 51.47 -37.70 -18.56
CA TYR A 189 52.01 -36.39 -18.92
C TYR A 189 51.04 -35.68 -19.89
N GLY A 190 50.45 -34.56 -19.46
CA GLY A 190 49.66 -33.68 -20.33
C GLY A 190 49.72 -32.23 -19.84
N ILE A 191 50.74 -31.48 -20.27
CA ILE A 191 51.00 -30.10 -19.84
C ILE A 191 49.97 -29.09 -20.43
N SER A 192 49.14 -29.48 -21.40
CA SER A 192 48.16 -28.59 -22.06
C SER A 192 46.76 -28.52 -21.43
N SER A 193 46.37 -29.44 -20.53
CA SER A 193 45.04 -29.43 -19.87
C SER A 193 44.98 -28.56 -18.61
N SER A 194 46.14 -28.14 -18.12
CA SER A 194 46.38 -27.41 -16.87
C SER A 194 45.88 -25.96 -16.89
N GLU A 195 46.24 -25.21 -17.93
CA GLU A 195 45.86 -23.79 -18.06
C GLU A 195 44.38 -23.65 -18.40
N MET A 196 43.85 -24.57 -19.21
CA MET A 196 42.45 -24.59 -19.66
C MET A 196 41.45 -24.90 -18.53
N GLN A 197 41.91 -25.41 -17.37
CA GLN A 197 41.04 -25.66 -16.20
C GLN A 197 41.15 -24.54 -15.15
N SER A 198 42.27 -23.81 -15.12
CA SER A 198 42.49 -22.69 -14.19
C SER A 198 41.72 -21.42 -14.56
N TRP A 199 41.55 -21.14 -15.87
CA TRP A 199 40.75 -19.99 -16.32
C TRP A 199 39.25 -20.19 -16.07
N GLU A 200 38.74 -21.42 -16.16
CA GLU A 200 37.33 -21.74 -15.91
C GLU A 200 36.94 -21.48 -14.45
N LEU A 201 37.78 -21.93 -13.50
CA LEU A 201 37.60 -21.65 -12.06
C LEU A 201 37.65 -20.15 -11.77
N SER A 202 38.62 -19.44 -12.35
CA SER A 202 38.75 -17.98 -12.16
C SER A 202 37.55 -17.22 -12.70
N THR A 203 37.01 -17.64 -13.85
CA THR A 203 35.81 -17.05 -14.45
C THR A 203 34.56 -17.31 -13.61
N LEU A 204 34.43 -18.52 -13.05
CA LEU A 204 33.35 -18.86 -12.13
C LEU A 204 33.42 -18.04 -10.84
N ILE A 205 34.60 -17.93 -10.22
CA ILE A 205 34.81 -17.13 -9.00
C ILE A 205 34.42 -15.67 -9.24
N LEU A 206 34.83 -15.07 -10.38
CA LEU A 206 34.49 -13.69 -10.72
C LEU A 206 32.98 -13.49 -10.90
N LYS A 207 32.31 -14.40 -11.63
CA LYS A 207 30.85 -14.35 -11.82
C LYS A 207 30.10 -14.50 -10.49
N MET A 208 30.51 -15.43 -9.63
CA MET A 208 29.87 -15.63 -8.32
C MET A 208 30.09 -14.44 -7.38
N THR A 209 31.28 -13.84 -7.40
CA THR A 209 31.59 -12.65 -6.59
C THR A 209 30.73 -11.46 -7.00
N HIS A 210 30.56 -11.23 -8.31
CA HIS A 210 29.68 -10.16 -8.81
C HIS A 210 28.21 -10.38 -8.41
N LEU A 211 27.71 -11.61 -8.50
CA LEU A 211 26.34 -11.96 -8.08
C LEU A 211 26.15 -11.79 -6.58
N LEU A 212 27.14 -12.17 -5.77
CA LEU A 212 27.15 -12.00 -4.32
C LEU A 212 27.10 -10.51 -3.94
N GLU A 213 27.92 -9.66 -4.55
CA GLU A 213 27.92 -8.22 -4.31
C GLU A 213 26.59 -7.57 -4.70
N PHE A 214 26.02 -7.98 -5.85
CA PHE A 214 24.73 -7.50 -6.31
C PHE A 214 23.60 -7.85 -5.33
N LEU A 215 23.49 -9.13 -4.93
CA LEU A 215 22.46 -9.59 -4.00
C LEU A 215 22.64 -8.97 -2.62
N LYS A 216 23.87 -8.84 -2.13
CA LYS A 216 24.16 -8.13 -0.87
C LYS A 216 23.68 -6.68 -0.89
N LYS A 217 23.89 -5.97 -2.01
CA LYS A 217 23.40 -4.60 -2.18
C LYS A 217 21.86 -4.52 -2.16
N GLN A 218 21.17 -5.46 -2.82
CA GLN A 218 19.70 -5.49 -2.78
C GLN A 218 19.19 -5.84 -1.37
N TRP A 219 19.89 -6.72 -0.65
CA TRP A 219 19.49 -7.19 0.69
C TRP A 219 19.50 -6.04 1.69
N VAL A 220 20.58 -5.24 1.71
CA VAL A 220 20.70 -4.05 2.56
C VAL A 220 19.56 -3.07 2.29
N GLU A 221 19.20 -2.87 1.02
CA GLU A 221 18.11 -1.95 0.66
C GLU A 221 16.74 -2.47 1.09
N CYS A 222 16.47 -3.77 0.94
CA CYS A 222 15.21 -4.36 1.41
C CYS A 222 15.07 -4.28 2.93
N HIS A 223 16.14 -4.60 3.67
CA HIS A 223 16.13 -4.54 5.13
C HIS A 223 15.92 -3.12 5.64
N ARG A 224 16.58 -2.14 5.02
CA ARG A 224 16.39 -0.71 5.31
C ARG A 224 14.92 -0.30 5.16
N VAL A 225 14.24 -0.74 4.10
CA VAL A 225 12.82 -0.43 3.87
C VAL A 225 11.91 -1.12 4.88
N ILE A 226 12.17 -2.38 5.23
CA ILE A 226 11.40 -3.12 6.26
C ILE A 226 11.49 -2.38 7.60
N GLU A 227 12.69 -2.01 8.03
CA GLU A 227 12.90 -1.26 9.28
C GLU A 227 12.17 0.09 9.25
N GLU A 228 12.22 0.81 8.12
CA GLU A 228 11.49 2.08 7.93
C GLU A 228 9.97 1.90 8.04
N MET A 229 9.40 0.87 7.40
CA MET A 229 7.96 0.62 7.42
C MET A 229 7.47 0.15 8.80
N ALA A 230 8.23 -0.73 9.46
CA ALA A 230 7.93 -1.18 10.81
C ALA A 230 7.99 -0.01 11.80
N PHE A 231 9.01 0.84 11.69
CA PHE A 231 9.10 2.07 12.49
C PHE A 231 7.91 2.98 12.23
N ARG A 232 7.57 3.26 10.96
CA ARG A 232 6.43 4.12 10.59
C ARG A 232 5.12 3.66 11.23
N HIS A 233 4.84 2.36 11.19
CA HIS A 233 3.64 1.80 11.82
C HIS A 233 3.65 2.03 13.34
N SER A 234 4.79 1.72 14.00
CA SER A 234 4.94 1.94 15.44
C SER A 234 4.84 3.43 15.83
N PHE A 235 5.37 4.33 14.99
CA PHE A 235 5.35 5.78 15.19
C PHE A 235 3.92 6.33 15.15
N ASN A 236 3.09 5.87 14.21
CA ASN A 236 1.70 6.29 14.15
C ASN A 236 0.89 5.82 15.35
N GLN A 237 1.13 4.58 15.80
CA GLN A 237 0.45 4.01 16.97
C GLN A 237 0.79 4.76 18.27
N LEU A 238 1.95 5.44 18.36
CA LEU A 238 2.32 6.23 19.53
C LEU A 238 1.32 7.36 19.82
N PHE A 239 0.70 7.96 18.81
CA PHE A 239 -0.23 9.07 19.02
C PHE A 239 -1.68 8.62 19.24
N GLU A 240 -1.98 7.34 18.99
CA GLU A 240 -3.30 6.73 19.23
C GLU A 240 -3.40 6.10 20.62
N THR A 241 -2.26 5.82 21.26
CA THR A 241 -2.19 5.23 22.60
C THR A 241 -2.22 6.31 23.68
N LEU A 242 -2.96 6.07 24.77
CA LEU A 242 -2.97 6.96 25.93
C LEU A 242 -1.68 6.77 26.74
N HIS A 243 -0.92 7.85 26.93
CA HIS A 243 0.29 7.85 27.78
C HIS A 243 0.06 8.60 29.09
N ILE A 244 0.88 8.27 30.09
CA ILE A 244 0.88 8.94 31.40
C ILE A 244 1.43 10.37 31.27
N ASP A 245 2.41 10.56 30.38
CA ASP A 245 3.02 11.83 30.02
C ASP A 245 3.55 11.81 28.57
N ASN A 246 3.89 12.98 28.05
CA ASN A 246 4.44 13.20 26.71
C ASN A 246 5.87 12.66 26.49
N MET A 247 6.51 12.02 27.47
CA MET A 247 7.94 11.67 27.39
C MET A 247 8.23 10.57 26.38
N ARG A 248 7.34 9.58 26.23
CA ARG A 248 7.56 8.46 25.31
C ARG A 248 7.66 8.96 23.86
N ILE A 249 6.77 9.88 23.49
CA ILE A 249 6.72 10.47 22.15
C ILE A 249 7.97 11.30 21.90
N LEU A 250 8.31 12.21 22.82
CA LEU A 250 9.50 13.06 22.69
C LEU A 250 10.80 12.22 22.60
N LYS A 251 10.93 11.16 23.41
CA LYS A 251 12.09 10.25 23.36
C LYS A 251 12.16 9.41 22.09
N THR A 252 11.03 9.13 21.43
CA THR A 252 11.01 8.44 20.13
C THR A 252 11.26 9.40 18.97
N MET A 253 10.83 10.65 19.06
CA MET A 253 11.10 11.68 18.03
C MET A 253 12.57 12.11 18.01
N PHE A 254 13.22 12.11 19.17
CA PHE A 254 14.60 12.56 19.33
C PHE A 254 15.45 11.43 19.89
N ASN A 255 16.43 10.96 19.12
CA ASN A 255 17.34 9.85 19.43
C ASN A 255 18.10 10.07 20.75
N SER A 256 17.45 9.66 21.85
CA SER A 256 17.84 9.96 23.23
C SER A 256 18.38 8.76 23.99
N ARG A 257 18.46 7.58 23.35
CA ARG A 257 18.92 6.35 24.01
C ARG A 257 20.33 6.49 24.60
N ASP A 258 21.17 7.33 23.99
CA ASP A 258 22.59 7.48 24.36
C ASP A 258 22.97 8.90 24.84
N ASP A 259 22.01 9.83 24.97
CA ASP A 259 22.29 11.23 25.35
C ASP A 259 21.34 11.76 26.43
N PRO A 260 21.83 12.07 27.65
CA PRO A 260 21.00 12.53 28.75
C PRO A 260 20.49 13.97 28.60
N LEU A 261 21.10 14.79 27.72
CA LEU A 261 20.76 16.21 27.51
C LEU A 261 20.59 16.51 26.01
N PRO A 262 19.56 15.94 25.35
CA PRO A 262 19.40 16.00 23.91
C PRO A 262 18.85 17.34 23.38
N LEU A 263 18.29 18.17 24.26
CA LEU A 263 17.72 19.47 23.92
C LEU A 263 18.70 20.60 24.20
N PHE A 264 18.54 21.69 23.46
CA PHE A 264 19.19 22.97 23.66
C PHE A 264 18.11 24.00 24.03
N ASP A 265 18.30 24.66 25.16
CA ASP A 265 17.46 25.76 25.64
C ASP A 265 17.92 27.07 24.99
N GLY A 266 17.07 27.63 24.13
CA GLY A 266 17.34 28.89 23.44
C GLY A 266 17.43 30.11 24.37
N ALA A 267 16.81 30.10 25.55
CA ALA A 267 16.88 31.24 26.47
C ALA A 267 18.20 31.24 27.26
N THR A 268 18.59 30.08 27.79
CA THR A 268 19.80 29.97 28.62
C THR A 268 21.06 29.58 27.83
N LYS A 269 20.89 29.19 26.56
CA LYS A 269 21.93 28.65 25.67
C LYS A 269 22.65 27.43 26.26
N LYS A 270 21.92 26.60 27.03
CA LYS A 270 22.45 25.39 27.69
C LYS A 270 21.73 24.14 27.22
N ARG A 271 22.41 23.00 27.34
CA ARG A 271 21.81 21.69 27.08
C ARG A 271 20.95 21.25 28.24
N VAL A 272 19.77 20.71 27.95
CA VAL A 272 18.77 20.30 28.95
C VAL A 272 18.18 18.92 28.62
N SER A 273 17.59 18.29 29.65
CA SER A 273 16.89 17.02 29.50
C SER A 273 15.42 17.23 29.09
N PHE A 274 14.77 16.19 28.58
CA PHE A 274 13.32 16.21 28.28
C PHE A 274 12.43 16.44 29.51
N GLU A 275 12.95 16.23 30.73
CA GLU A 275 12.20 16.44 31.98
C GLU A 275 11.61 17.85 32.09
N VAL A 276 12.21 18.86 31.43
CA VAL A 276 11.66 20.23 31.40
C VAL A 276 10.32 20.34 30.66
N LEU A 277 10.03 19.42 29.74
CA LEU A 277 8.81 19.38 28.93
C LEU A 277 7.74 18.43 29.48
N ARG A 278 8.04 17.71 30.56
CA ARG A 278 7.18 16.65 31.09
C ARG A 278 5.85 17.21 31.58
N ARG A 279 4.74 16.63 31.11
CA ARG A 279 3.38 17.07 31.45
C ARG A 279 3.10 18.55 31.14
N ARG A 280 3.78 19.11 30.14
CA ARG A 280 3.51 20.45 29.58
C ARG A 280 2.80 20.31 28.24
N ASN A 281 2.03 21.32 27.85
CA ASN A 281 1.60 21.46 26.45
C ASN A 281 2.85 21.77 25.62
N VAL A 282 3.10 20.99 24.57
CA VAL A 282 4.28 21.14 23.72
C VAL A 282 3.84 21.45 22.30
N LEU A 283 4.34 22.56 21.75
CA LEU A 283 4.16 22.90 20.34
C LEU A 283 5.45 22.57 19.60
N LEU A 284 5.37 21.64 18.64
CA LEU A 284 6.49 21.26 17.79
C LEU A 284 6.49 22.15 16.55
N LEU A 285 7.45 23.05 16.46
CA LEU A 285 7.70 23.86 15.28
C LEU A 285 8.56 23.05 14.31
N ILE A 286 7.97 22.60 13.21
CA ILE A 286 8.61 21.73 12.22
C ILE A 286 8.87 22.55 10.96
N SER A 287 10.14 22.77 10.61
CA SER A 287 10.52 23.61 9.48
C SER A 287 11.85 23.21 8.86
N GLY A 288 12.12 23.72 7.65
CA GLY A 288 13.47 23.78 7.09
C GLY A 288 14.31 24.87 7.76
N LEU A 289 15.47 25.17 7.17
CA LEU A 289 16.34 26.30 7.57
C LEU A 289 16.00 27.59 6.81
N ASP A 290 14.87 27.64 6.13
CA ASP A 290 14.44 28.69 5.22
C ASP A 290 13.37 29.62 5.81
N MET A 291 13.03 29.51 7.10
CA MET A 291 12.14 30.48 7.72
C MET A 291 12.79 31.85 7.79
N SER A 292 11.99 32.88 7.50
CA SER A 292 12.46 34.26 7.50
C SER A 292 12.74 34.74 8.93
N ARG A 293 13.65 35.73 9.07
CA ARG A 293 13.92 36.34 10.38
C ARG A 293 12.69 37.07 10.91
N GLU A 294 11.85 37.54 10.01
CA GLU A 294 10.59 38.20 10.28
C GLU A 294 9.55 37.22 10.87
N GLU A 295 9.38 36.04 10.25
CA GLU A 295 8.53 34.96 10.79
C GLU A 295 8.97 34.56 12.21
N LEU A 296 10.29 34.43 12.42
CA LEU A 296 10.86 34.14 13.74
C LEU A 296 10.55 35.22 14.77
N SER A 297 10.65 36.51 14.39
CA SER A 297 10.37 37.63 15.28
C SER A 297 8.91 37.66 15.73
N ILE A 298 7.96 37.36 14.83
CA ILE A 298 6.53 37.34 15.17
C ILE A 298 6.24 36.15 16.10
N LEU A 299 6.83 34.98 15.82
CA LEU A 299 6.72 33.82 16.71
C LEU A 299 7.32 34.10 18.10
N GLU A 300 8.46 34.77 18.15
CA GLU A 300 9.09 35.20 19.41
C GLU A 300 8.20 36.16 20.19
N GLN A 301 7.58 37.13 19.52
CA GLN A 301 6.63 38.03 20.17
C GLN A 301 5.46 37.24 20.79
N ILE A 302 4.78 36.39 20.01
CA ILE A 302 3.62 35.63 20.50
C ILE A 302 4.04 34.70 21.64
N TYR A 303 5.19 34.05 21.51
CA TYR A 303 5.74 33.19 22.56
C TYR A 303 6.07 33.95 23.84
N SER A 304 6.64 35.17 23.74
CA SER A 304 6.95 36.01 24.89
C SER A 304 5.67 36.49 25.61
N GLU A 305 4.63 36.84 24.86
CA GLU A 305 3.31 37.22 25.40
C GLU A 305 2.64 36.05 26.13
N SER A 306 2.83 34.81 25.66
CA SER A 306 2.28 33.62 26.32
C SER A 306 2.84 33.43 27.73
N ARG A 307 4.10 33.86 27.94
CA ARG A 307 4.82 33.78 29.22
C ARG A 307 4.43 34.91 30.17
N SER A 308 3.95 36.05 29.67
CA SER A 308 3.42 37.15 30.50
C SER A 308 1.95 36.97 30.87
N LEU A 309 1.16 36.27 30.04
CA LEU A 309 -0.23 35.91 30.34
C LEU A 309 -0.39 34.75 31.34
N GLY A 310 0.65 33.93 31.53
CA GLY A 310 0.63 32.81 32.48
C GLY A 310 0.45 33.27 33.93
N SER A 311 -0.39 32.59 34.70
CA SER A 311 -0.44 32.77 36.17
C SER A 311 0.93 32.50 36.77
N ARG A 312 1.27 33.22 37.86
CA ARG A 312 2.55 33.13 38.61
C ARG A 312 3.13 31.71 38.61
N MET A 313 4.06 31.47 37.68
CA MET A 313 4.99 30.34 37.52
C MET A 313 4.77 29.31 36.38
N ASP A 314 3.70 29.33 35.58
CA ASP A 314 3.55 28.35 34.47
C ASP A 314 3.18 28.98 33.12
N ALA A 315 4.04 28.78 32.11
CA ALA A 315 3.75 29.14 30.72
C ALA A 315 2.62 28.27 30.16
N LEU A 316 1.76 28.84 29.28
CA LEU A 316 0.64 28.13 28.67
C LEU A 316 1.08 26.89 27.87
N TYR A 317 2.22 27.02 27.19
CA TYR A 317 2.86 25.98 26.40
C TYR A 317 4.36 26.23 26.24
N GLU A 318 5.08 25.17 25.88
CA GLU A 318 6.51 25.22 25.52
C GLU A 318 6.68 24.93 24.03
N LEU A 319 7.53 25.70 23.36
CA LEU A 319 7.80 25.53 21.92
C LEU A 319 9.11 24.77 21.72
N VAL A 320 9.11 23.81 20.79
CA VAL A 320 10.27 22.97 20.48
C VAL A 320 10.48 22.96 18.97
N TRP A 321 11.64 23.43 18.53
CA TRP A 321 12.00 23.41 17.12
C TRP A 321 12.55 22.06 16.68
N VAL A 322 12.00 21.56 15.57
CA VAL A 322 12.27 20.26 14.94
C VAL A 322 12.74 20.51 13.50
N PRO A 323 14.06 20.57 13.26
CA PRO A 323 14.60 20.84 11.93
C PRO A 323 14.44 19.64 10.98
N MET A 324 13.83 19.90 9.81
CA MET A 324 13.56 18.90 8.77
C MET A 324 14.67 18.84 7.70
N VAL A 325 15.93 18.95 8.12
CA VAL A 325 17.10 18.97 7.23
C VAL A 325 18.04 17.81 7.50
N ASP A 326 18.49 17.14 6.45
CA ASP A 326 19.45 16.03 6.55
C ASP A 326 20.89 16.52 6.66
N HIS A 327 21.62 15.97 7.62
CA HIS A 327 23.02 16.26 7.88
C HIS A 327 23.87 15.71 6.71
N SER A 328 24.24 16.58 5.79
CA SER A 328 24.92 16.19 4.54
C SER A 328 25.99 17.18 4.07
N ILE A 329 25.94 18.44 4.53
CA ILE A 329 26.84 19.52 4.09
C ILE A 329 27.17 20.40 5.30
N GLU A 330 28.46 20.64 5.53
CA GLU A 330 29.01 21.44 6.64
C GLU A 330 28.42 22.87 6.70
N TYR A 331 28.08 23.45 5.54
CA TYR A 331 27.38 24.75 5.43
C TYR A 331 26.02 24.77 6.14
N MET A 332 25.28 23.65 6.14
CA MET A 332 23.96 23.56 6.78
C MET A 332 24.06 23.54 8.29
N ASP A 333 25.17 23.04 8.86
CA ASP A 333 25.39 23.05 10.31
C ASP A 333 25.62 24.48 10.83
N ILE A 334 26.34 25.30 10.07
CA ILE A 334 26.54 26.73 10.39
C ILE A 334 25.19 27.47 10.37
N GLN A 335 24.38 27.26 9.33
CA GLN A 335 23.07 27.89 9.21
C GLN A 335 22.10 27.40 10.30
N PHE A 336 22.15 26.11 10.64
CA PHE A 336 21.38 25.54 11.75
C PHE A 336 21.78 26.14 13.09
N ASP A 337 23.08 26.24 13.36
CA ASP A 337 23.59 26.82 14.61
C ASP A 337 23.22 28.31 14.73
N ASP A 338 23.35 29.09 13.65
CA ASP A 338 22.95 30.50 13.62
C ASP A 338 21.45 30.65 13.91
N MET A 339 20.60 29.90 13.20
CA MET A 339 19.16 29.94 13.38
C MET A 339 18.74 29.50 14.79
N ARG A 340 19.31 28.40 15.29
CA ARG A 340 19.07 27.91 16.66
C ARG A 340 19.48 28.92 17.71
N ASN A 341 20.64 29.56 17.53
CA ASN A 341 21.16 30.55 18.48
C ASN A 341 20.33 31.83 18.49
N ASN A 342 19.56 32.12 17.44
CA ASN A 342 18.64 33.25 17.40
C ASN A 342 17.24 32.91 17.95
N MET A 343 16.93 31.64 18.23
CA MET A 343 15.64 31.23 18.79
C MET A 343 15.65 31.25 20.34
N PRO A 344 14.58 31.74 20.99
CA PRO A 344 14.46 31.77 22.46
C PRO A 344 13.84 30.49 23.07
N TRP A 345 13.34 29.57 22.26
CA TRP A 345 12.66 28.35 22.69
C TRP A 345 13.56 27.10 22.60
N TYR A 346 13.02 25.92 22.96
CA TYR A 346 13.79 24.68 22.94
C TYR A 346 14.05 24.19 21.51
N SER A 347 15.16 23.50 21.30
CA SER A 347 15.49 22.88 20.01
C SER A 347 16.30 21.62 20.24
N VAL A 348 16.49 20.82 19.20
CA VAL A 348 17.48 19.73 19.26
C VAL A 348 18.90 20.29 19.33
N TYR A 349 19.76 19.67 20.14
CA TYR A 349 21.15 20.09 20.24
C TYR A 349 21.95 19.82 18.95
N HIS A 350 21.56 18.84 18.14
CA HIS A 350 22.25 18.53 16.88
C HIS A 350 21.29 17.90 15.88
N LEU A 351 21.51 18.12 14.57
CA LEU A 351 20.67 17.56 13.50
C LEU A 351 20.63 16.02 13.51
N SER A 352 21.70 15.37 13.98
CA SER A 352 21.77 13.91 14.14
C SER A 352 20.85 13.35 15.23
N LYS A 353 20.24 14.19 16.06
CA LYS A 353 19.26 13.75 17.07
C LYS A 353 17.92 13.40 16.47
N ILE A 354 17.65 13.74 15.21
CA ILE A 354 16.44 13.34 14.50
C ILE A 354 16.85 12.42 13.36
N ASP A 355 16.52 11.14 13.49
CA ASP A 355 16.79 10.16 12.45
C ASP A 355 16.03 10.47 11.18
N ARG A 356 16.62 10.11 10.04
CA ARG A 356 15.99 10.22 8.73
C ARG A 356 14.62 9.54 8.68
N VAL A 357 14.49 8.37 9.34
CA VAL A 357 13.25 7.60 9.42
C VAL A 357 12.17 8.37 10.20
N VAL A 358 12.56 9.07 11.27
CA VAL A 358 11.66 9.95 12.04
C VAL A 358 11.21 11.12 11.18
N LYS A 359 12.12 11.81 10.48
CA LYS A 359 11.75 12.92 9.57
C LYS A 359 10.77 12.48 8.49
N LYS A 360 10.99 11.32 7.89
CA LYS A 360 10.08 10.76 6.88
C LYS A 360 8.70 10.44 7.50
N SER A 361 8.67 9.86 8.69
CA SER A 361 7.42 9.55 9.41
C SER A 361 6.66 10.83 9.84
N ILE A 362 7.38 11.87 10.24
CA ILE A 362 6.85 13.23 10.50
C ILE A 362 6.22 13.80 9.23
N GLY A 363 6.93 13.71 8.10
CA GLY A 363 6.44 14.13 6.79
C GLY A 363 5.15 13.42 6.38
N ASP A 364 5.12 12.10 6.53
CA ASP A 364 3.97 11.27 6.19
C ASP A 364 2.75 11.54 7.09
N ARG A 365 2.95 11.75 8.41
CA ARG A 365 1.85 11.91 9.38
C ARG A 365 1.21 13.29 9.32
N TRP A 366 2.02 14.35 9.28
CA TRP A 366 1.53 15.74 9.32
C TRP A 366 1.57 16.44 7.95
N ASN A 367 1.81 15.69 6.88
CA ASN A 367 1.82 16.16 5.49
C ASN A 367 2.78 17.34 5.25
N TYR A 368 3.97 17.30 5.88
CA TYR A 368 4.98 18.34 5.74
C TYR A 368 5.62 18.29 4.34
N SER A 369 5.58 19.43 3.64
CA SER A 369 6.06 19.57 2.25
C SER A 369 7.07 20.70 2.06
N GLY A 370 7.71 21.16 3.14
CA GLY A 370 8.75 22.21 3.13
C GLY A 370 8.35 23.51 3.82
N LYS A 371 7.05 23.81 3.92
CA LYS A 371 6.57 24.98 4.67
C LYS A 371 6.50 24.70 6.18
N PRO A 372 6.81 25.68 7.03
CA PRO A 372 6.76 25.48 8.48
C PRO A 372 5.35 25.13 8.97
N ILE A 373 5.26 24.14 9.83
CA ILE A 373 4.02 23.71 10.49
C ILE A 373 4.23 23.67 12.01
N LEU A 374 3.12 23.78 12.75
CA LEU A 374 3.14 23.83 14.21
C LEU A 374 2.22 22.76 14.79
N VAL A 375 2.78 21.64 15.24
CA VAL A 375 1.99 20.53 15.80
C VAL A 375 1.76 20.74 17.29
N VAL A 376 0.54 20.48 17.76
CA VAL A 376 0.16 20.72 19.17
C VAL A 376 0.00 19.39 19.90
N LEU A 377 0.78 19.20 20.97
CA LEU A 377 0.69 18.06 21.88
C LEU A 377 0.20 18.50 23.26
N ASP A 378 -0.72 17.73 23.82
CA ASP A 378 -1.17 17.92 25.21
C ASP A 378 -0.14 17.36 26.23
N PRO A 379 -0.36 17.51 27.55
CA PRO A 379 0.54 17.00 28.59
C PRO A 379 0.76 15.47 28.58
N GLN A 380 -0.18 14.72 28.00
CA GLN A 380 -0.13 13.27 27.84
C GLN A 380 0.52 12.86 26.50
N GLY A 381 0.84 13.83 25.63
CA GLY A 381 1.40 13.60 24.32
C GLY A 381 0.36 13.32 23.22
N LYS A 382 -0.94 13.50 23.52
CA LYS A 382 -1.98 13.39 22.50
C LYS A 382 -1.89 14.57 21.53
N GLU A 383 -2.01 14.28 20.25
CA GLU A 383 -2.10 15.28 19.19
C GLU A 383 -3.45 16.02 19.26
N LEU A 384 -3.42 17.34 19.47
CA LEU A 384 -4.60 18.20 19.52
C LEU A 384 -4.85 18.94 18.20
N SER A 385 -3.79 19.23 17.46
CA SER A 385 -3.85 19.79 16.11
C SER A 385 -2.60 19.39 15.32
N PRO A 386 -2.75 18.85 14.09
CA PRO A 386 -1.62 18.50 13.22
C PRO A 386 -0.91 19.72 12.65
N ASN A 387 -1.57 20.88 12.61
CA ASN A 387 -0.96 22.15 12.25
C ASN A 387 -1.79 23.30 12.82
N ALA A 388 -1.24 24.05 13.78
CA ALA A 388 -1.85 25.22 14.40
C ALA A 388 -1.19 26.53 13.94
N MET A 389 -0.34 26.49 12.91
CA MET A 389 0.44 27.64 12.48
C MET A 389 -0.47 28.79 12.03
N HIS A 390 -1.56 28.50 11.32
CA HIS A 390 -2.56 29.50 10.95
C HIS A 390 -3.31 30.08 12.15
N MET A 391 -3.69 29.24 13.13
CA MET A 391 -4.33 29.72 14.36
C MET A 391 -3.42 30.70 15.11
N MET A 392 -2.13 30.36 15.19
CA MET A 392 -1.10 31.19 15.82
C MET A 392 -0.93 32.52 15.07
N TRP A 393 -0.91 32.49 13.73
CA TRP A 393 -0.75 33.71 12.94
C TRP A 393 -1.93 34.67 13.01
N ILE A 394 -3.16 34.14 13.02
CA ILE A 394 -4.39 34.95 12.97
C ILE A 394 -4.77 35.48 14.36
N TRP A 395 -4.76 34.61 15.37
CA TRP A 395 -5.31 34.95 16.69
C TRP A 395 -4.28 34.95 17.83
N GLY A 396 -3.02 34.58 17.55
CA GLY A 396 -1.96 34.51 18.55
C GLY A 396 -2.35 33.65 19.75
N ASN A 397 -2.08 34.15 20.96
CA ASN A 397 -2.38 33.44 22.22
C ASN A 397 -3.88 33.31 22.52
N THR A 398 -4.76 34.09 21.89
CA THR A 398 -6.22 34.02 22.14
C THR A 398 -6.85 32.73 21.57
N ALA A 399 -6.15 32.09 20.63
CA ALA A 399 -6.52 30.80 20.07
C ALA A 399 -6.15 29.61 20.97
N PHE A 400 -5.45 29.82 22.08
CA PHE A 400 -5.19 28.76 23.04
C PHE A 400 -6.49 28.33 23.77
N PRO A 401 -6.74 27.02 23.97
CA PRO A 401 -5.95 25.89 23.52
C PRO A 401 -6.10 25.65 22.01
N PHE A 402 -4.97 25.47 21.31
CA PHE A 402 -4.89 25.26 19.86
C PHE A 402 -5.45 23.89 19.46
N THR A 403 -6.77 23.82 19.35
CA THR A 403 -7.54 22.61 18.98
C THR A 403 -8.42 22.90 17.78
N THR A 404 -8.74 21.89 16.98
CA THR A 404 -9.67 22.04 15.85
C THR A 404 -11.03 22.60 16.29
N ALA A 405 -11.55 22.16 17.43
CA ALA A 405 -12.80 22.67 17.98
C ALA A 405 -12.73 24.16 18.36
N ARG A 406 -11.58 24.61 18.89
CA ARG A 406 -11.35 26.02 19.22
C ARG A 406 -11.25 26.88 17.95
N GLU A 407 -10.58 26.37 16.92
CA GLU A 407 -10.49 27.03 15.62
C GLU A 407 -11.88 27.27 15.01
N GLU A 408 -12.72 26.23 14.98
CA GLU A 408 -14.10 26.36 14.48
C GLU A 408 -14.90 27.41 15.26
N ALA A 409 -14.71 27.49 16.58
CA ALA A 409 -15.40 28.47 17.41
C ALA A 409 -14.94 29.90 17.12
N LEU A 410 -13.66 30.11 16.83
CA LEU A 410 -13.12 31.41 16.44
C LEU A 410 -13.67 31.83 15.08
N TRP A 411 -13.66 30.94 14.08
CA TRP A 411 -14.22 31.23 12.76
C TRP A 411 -15.73 31.52 12.79
N ARG A 412 -16.50 30.84 13.65
CA ARG A 412 -17.95 31.10 13.79
C ARG A 412 -18.27 32.50 14.31
N ASN A 413 -17.37 33.10 15.09
CA ASN A 413 -17.54 34.43 15.64
C ASN A 413 -16.95 35.53 14.75
N GLU A 414 -16.16 35.17 13.74
CA GLU A 414 -15.42 36.10 12.90
C GLU A 414 -16.21 36.49 11.64
N THR A 415 -16.04 37.72 11.17
CA THR A 415 -16.64 38.19 9.91
C THR A 415 -15.58 38.84 9.03
N TRP A 416 -15.70 38.72 7.70
CA TRP A 416 -14.68 39.16 6.74
C TRP A 416 -14.56 40.70 6.68
N ARG A 417 -13.85 41.29 7.65
CA ARG A 417 -13.69 42.74 7.86
C ARG A 417 -12.23 43.17 7.69
N LEU A 418 -12.03 44.47 7.45
CA LEU A 418 -10.68 45.06 7.38
C LEU A 418 -9.89 44.87 8.69
N GLU A 419 -10.57 44.79 9.83
CA GLU A 419 -9.97 44.52 11.15
C GLU A 419 -9.31 43.15 11.23
N LEU A 420 -9.85 42.13 10.55
CA LEU A 420 -9.25 40.79 10.46
C LEU A 420 -7.96 40.81 9.63
N LEU A 421 -7.93 41.63 8.56
CA LEU A 421 -6.79 41.78 7.66
C LEU A 421 -5.66 42.59 8.32
N VAL A 422 -6.00 43.67 9.01
CA VAL A 422 -5.03 44.61 9.59
C VAL A 422 -4.69 44.25 11.03
N SER A 423 -5.52 43.49 11.76
CA SER A 423 -5.25 42.83 13.05
C SER A 423 -4.21 43.53 13.97
N GLY A 424 -4.39 44.82 14.26
CA GLY A 424 -3.51 45.59 15.15
C GLY A 424 -2.16 46.05 14.56
N MET A 425 -1.90 45.82 13.27
CA MET A 425 -0.65 46.18 12.56
C MET A 425 -0.49 47.70 12.38
N ASP A 426 -1.59 48.42 12.10
CA ASP A 426 -1.56 49.89 11.95
C ASP A 426 -2.80 50.54 12.59
N ALA A 427 -2.57 51.21 13.72
CA ALA A 427 -3.62 51.91 14.47
C ALA A 427 -4.28 53.03 13.65
N THR A 428 -3.58 53.60 12.67
CA THR A 428 -4.06 54.68 11.81
C THR A 428 -5.13 54.18 10.84
N ILE A 429 -4.91 53.01 10.23
CA ILE A 429 -5.89 52.38 9.33
C ILE A 429 -7.14 51.94 10.10
N LEU A 430 -6.95 51.41 11.31
CA LEU A 430 -8.07 51.05 12.19
C LEU A 430 -8.88 52.28 12.62
N ASP A 431 -8.24 53.43 12.86
CA ASP A 431 -8.93 54.70 13.15
C ASP A 431 -9.70 55.21 11.91
N TRP A 432 -9.11 55.12 10.72
CA TRP A 432 -9.80 55.46 9.46
C TRP A 432 -11.00 54.55 9.18
N ALA A 433 -10.88 53.26 9.50
CA ALA A 433 -11.97 52.29 9.39
C ALA A 433 -13.12 52.63 10.36
N LYS A 434 -12.80 53.02 11.61
CA LYS A 434 -13.79 53.49 12.59
C LYS A 434 -14.48 54.79 12.19
N GLN A 435 -13.80 55.63 11.41
CA GLN A 435 -14.32 56.90 10.88
C GLN A 435 -15.13 56.74 9.57
N ASP A 436 -15.44 55.50 9.15
CA ASP A 436 -16.16 55.18 7.91
C ASP A 436 -15.54 55.80 6.63
N LYS A 437 -14.21 55.94 6.59
CA LYS A 437 -13.50 56.49 5.43
C LYS A 437 -13.34 55.46 4.31
N TYR A 438 -13.11 55.96 3.09
CA TYR A 438 -12.68 55.12 1.97
C TYR A 438 -11.18 54.85 2.04
N ILE A 439 -10.79 53.59 1.91
CA ILE A 439 -9.40 53.15 2.03
C ILE A 439 -9.04 52.26 0.83
N PHE A 440 -8.03 52.66 0.05
CA PHE A 440 -7.39 51.84 -0.96
C PHE A 440 -6.09 51.26 -0.42
N LEU A 441 -6.11 49.99 -0.04
CA LEU A 441 -4.89 49.22 0.28
C LEU A 441 -4.33 48.67 -1.02
N TYR A 442 -3.08 48.98 -1.37
CA TYR A 442 -2.53 48.59 -2.67
C TYR A 442 -1.07 48.13 -2.59
N GLY A 443 -0.67 47.28 -3.53
CA GLY A 443 0.67 46.67 -3.55
C GLY A 443 1.14 46.33 -4.96
N GLY A 444 2.46 46.26 -5.17
CA GLY A 444 3.09 46.09 -6.48
C GLY A 444 4.55 46.57 -6.47
N ASP A 445 5.33 46.17 -7.46
CA ASP A 445 6.75 46.53 -7.68
C ASP A 445 6.95 47.53 -8.84
N ASP A 446 5.97 47.66 -9.73
CA ASP A 446 6.01 48.61 -10.85
C ASP A 446 5.75 50.05 -10.39
N ILE A 447 6.83 50.85 -10.35
CA ILE A 447 6.78 52.27 -9.96
C ILE A 447 5.93 53.11 -10.92
N GLU A 448 5.93 52.81 -12.22
CA GLU A 448 5.09 53.55 -13.17
C GLU A 448 3.61 53.26 -12.94
N TRP A 449 3.28 51.99 -12.67
CA TRP A 449 1.92 51.62 -12.28
C TRP A 449 1.51 52.31 -10.98
N ILE A 450 2.37 52.34 -9.96
CA ILE A 450 2.09 53.02 -8.67
C ILE A 450 1.80 54.51 -8.89
N ARG A 451 2.61 55.21 -9.70
CA ARG A 451 2.40 56.64 -10.01
C ARG A 451 1.07 56.86 -10.74
N LYS A 452 0.78 56.06 -11.76
CA LYS A 452 -0.47 56.17 -12.53
C LYS A 452 -1.69 55.85 -11.66
N PHE A 453 -1.60 54.83 -10.82
CA PHE A 453 -2.67 54.39 -9.92
C PHE A 453 -3.01 55.44 -8.87
N THR A 454 -1.99 55.94 -8.17
CA THR A 454 -2.17 56.98 -7.13
C THR A 454 -2.71 58.27 -7.74
N SER A 455 -2.19 58.73 -8.88
CA SER A 455 -2.68 59.92 -9.56
C SER A 455 -4.16 59.79 -9.95
N ASN A 456 -4.54 58.67 -10.60
CA ASN A 456 -5.91 58.46 -11.04
C ASN A 456 -6.88 58.30 -9.87
N ALA A 457 -6.47 57.61 -8.80
CA ALA A 457 -7.28 57.46 -7.60
C ALA A 457 -7.56 58.79 -6.88
N HIS A 458 -6.56 59.68 -6.78
CA HIS A 458 -6.74 61.02 -6.19
C HIS A 458 -7.63 61.92 -7.06
N ALA A 459 -7.45 61.87 -8.39
CA ALA A 459 -8.29 62.62 -9.33
C ALA A 459 -9.76 62.15 -9.23
N MET A 460 -9.98 60.85 -9.20
CA MET A 460 -11.29 60.22 -8.98
C MET A 460 -11.90 60.65 -7.64
N ALA A 461 -11.15 60.58 -6.54
CA ALA A 461 -11.65 60.92 -5.21
C ALA A 461 -12.06 62.41 -5.10
N THR A 462 -11.26 63.30 -5.70
CA THR A 462 -11.54 64.74 -5.75
C THR A 462 -12.81 65.03 -6.55
N ALA A 463 -12.96 64.39 -7.70
CA ALA A 463 -14.12 64.57 -8.57
C ALA A 463 -15.40 63.94 -7.98
N ALA A 464 -15.29 62.80 -7.29
CA ALA A 464 -16.38 62.13 -6.58
C ALA A 464 -16.71 62.76 -5.20
N ARG A 465 -15.88 63.70 -4.72
CA ARG A 465 -15.96 64.32 -3.38
C ARG A 465 -15.95 63.31 -2.23
N ILE A 466 -15.15 62.25 -2.34
CA ILE A 466 -14.99 61.23 -1.30
C ILE A 466 -13.67 61.41 -0.52
N PRO A 467 -13.67 61.22 0.81
CA PRO A 467 -12.46 61.22 1.60
C PRO A 467 -11.72 59.87 1.43
N LEU A 468 -10.74 59.85 0.52
CA LEU A 468 -9.94 58.66 0.22
C LEU A 468 -8.60 58.66 0.96
N GLN A 469 -8.25 57.52 1.58
CA GLN A 469 -6.94 57.22 2.12
C GLN A 469 -6.30 56.08 1.33
N MET A 470 -5.00 56.11 1.13
CA MET A 470 -4.31 55.16 0.26
C MET A 470 -3.04 54.59 0.92
N PRO A 471 -3.14 53.59 1.81
CA PRO A 471 -1.97 52.91 2.34
C PRO A 471 -1.32 51.95 1.31
N TYR A 472 -0.03 52.14 1.06
CA TYR A 472 0.80 51.20 0.28
C TYR A 472 1.35 50.07 1.16
N VAL A 473 1.14 48.82 0.70
CA VAL A 473 1.44 47.58 1.42
C VAL A 473 2.55 46.76 0.74
N GLY A 474 2.75 46.86 -0.58
CA GLY A 474 3.85 46.16 -1.29
C GLY A 474 3.57 44.71 -1.75
N LYS A 475 4.62 43.93 -2.01
CA LYS A 475 4.61 42.52 -2.50
C LYS A 475 5.40 41.60 -1.55
N SER A 476 5.08 40.30 -1.51
CA SER A 476 5.68 39.36 -0.54
C SER A 476 7.10 38.91 -0.90
N LYS A 477 7.46 38.88 -2.19
CA LYS A 477 8.74 38.28 -2.65
C LYS A 477 9.86 39.27 -2.99
N GLU A 478 9.58 40.55 -3.21
CA GLU A 478 10.58 41.52 -3.73
C GLU A 478 10.92 42.66 -2.75
N LYS A 479 11.58 42.35 -1.63
CA LYS A 479 11.94 43.32 -0.57
C LYS A 479 12.70 44.55 -1.09
N GLU A 480 13.64 44.38 -2.02
CA GLU A 480 14.43 45.49 -2.61
C GLU A 480 13.55 46.40 -3.49
N SER A 481 12.62 45.81 -4.24
CA SER A 481 11.73 46.51 -5.14
C SER A 481 10.70 47.35 -4.36
N VAL A 482 10.12 46.75 -3.31
CA VAL A 482 9.21 47.43 -2.37
C VAL A 482 9.93 48.59 -1.67
N ARG A 483 11.19 48.42 -1.24
CA ARG A 483 11.99 49.52 -0.66
C ARG A 483 12.19 50.67 -1.64
N ARG A 484 12.52 50.39 -2.90
CA ARG A 484 12.63 51.44 -3.94
C ARG A 484 11.30 52.16 -4.16
N ALA A 485 10.20 51.42 -4.23
CA ALA A 485 8.87 51.99 -4.36
C ALA A 485 8.50 52.88 -3.16
N ILE A 486 8.78 52.45 -1.92
CA ILE A 486 8.56 53.26 -0.70
C ILE A 486 9.37 54.56 -0.75
N VAL A 487 10.65 54.49 -1.12
CA VAL A 487 11.49 55.70 -1.26
C VAL A 487 10.88 56.66 -2.28
N THR A 488 10.43 56.16 -3.44
CA THR A 488 9.78 56.99 -4.45
C THR A 488 8.45 57.57 -3.94
N ILE A 489 7.59 56.78 -3.30
CA ILE A 489 6.32 57.23 -2.72
C ILE A 489 6.56 58.34 -1.70
N ASN A 490 7.60 58.21 -0.85
CA ASN A 490 7.93 59.19 0.16
C ASN A 490 8.53 60.48 -0.43
N VAL A 491 9.45 60.37 -1.40
CA VAL A 491 10.07 61.53 -2.06
C VAL A 491 9.07 62.30 -2.91
N GLU A 492 8.16 61.61 -3.60
CA GLU A 492 7.14 62.20 -4.47
C GLU A 492 5.83 62.49 -3.73
N ASN A 493 5.75 62.16 -2.43
CA ASN A 493 4.58 62.32 -1.56
C ASN A 493 3.29 61.75 -2.16
N LEU A 494 3.36 60.56 -2.75
CA LEU A 494 2.27 59.96 -3.53
C LEU A 494 1.15 59.40 -2.65
N SER A 495 1.48 58.89 -1.47
CA SER A 495 0.53 58.22 -0.56
C SER A 495 1.14 57.91 0.81
N TYR A 496 0.32 57.41 1.74
CA TYR A 496 0.78 56.85 3.01
C TYR A 496 1.35 55.44 2.78
N TYR A 497 2.43 55.07 3.47
CA TYR A 497 3.04 53.75 3.35
C TYR A 497 3.29 53.12 4.72
N TRP A 498 3.31 51.79 4.77
CA TRP A 498 3.63 51.08 6.00
C TRP A 498 5.11 51.22 6.37
N HIS A 499 5.35 51.60 7.61
CA HIS A 499 6.70 51.88 8.12
C HIS A 499 7.47 50.60 8.44
N ASP A 500 6.77 49.47 8.62
CA ASP A 500 7.34 48.17 8.96
C ASP A 500 7.02 47.12 7.87
N THR A 501 8.03 46.80 7.06
CA THR A 501 7.88 45.82 5.98
C THR A 501 7.73 44.37 6.47
N THR A 502 7.94 44.10 7.76
CA THR A 502 7.99 42.74 8.31
C THR A 502 6.60 42.10 8.52
N GLN A 503 5.54 42.91 8.53
CA GLN A 503 4.17 42.46 8.86
C GLN A 503 3.30 42.17 7.61
N ILE A 504 3.83 42.45 6.41
CA ILE A 504 3.14 42.34 5.11
C ILE A 504 2.95 40.86 4.68
N GLU A 505 3.81 39.94 5.15
CA GLU A 505 3.80 38.53 4.74
C GLU A 505 2.50 37.79 5.14
N LYS A 506 1.75 38.28 6.15
CA LYS A 506 0.47 37.68 6.59
C LYS A 506 -0.72 37.93 5.66
N LEU A 507 -0.68 38.98 4.83
CA LEU A 507 -1.83 39.45 4.04
C LEU A 507 -1.87 38.91 2.60
N LEU A 508 -0.81 38.25 2.15
CA LEU A 508 -0.55 38.01 0.73
C LEU A 508 -0.64 36.55 0.32
N SER A 509 -1.85 35.99 0.33
CA SER A 509 -2.19 34.77 -0.44
C SER A 509 -2.57 35.06 -1.90
N TYR A 510 -2.64 36.34 -2.30
CA TYR A 510 -3.00 36.80 -3.66
C TYR A 510 -1.80 37.22 -4.53
N ASP A 511 -0.57 37.08 -4.02
CA ASP A 511 0.68 37.56 -4.64
C ASP A 511 1.28 36.63 -5.72
N LYS A 512 0.45 36.08 -6.61
CA LYS A 512 0.97 35.27 -7.72
C LYS A 512 1.11 36.04 -9.04
N ASP A 513 0.35 37.12 -9.27
CA ASP A 513 0.18 37.66 -10.64
C ASP A 513 0.30 39.20 -10.81
N GLY A 514 1.05 39.94 -9.98
CA GLY A 514 1.40 41.35 -10.26
C GLY A 514 0.89 42.39 -9.26
N SER A 515 0.75 43.65 -9.67
CA SER A 515 0.20 44.74 -8.85
C SER A 515 -1.27 44.46 -8.48
N TRP A 516 -1.74 44.92 -7.32
CA TRP A 516 -3.08 44.67 -6.79
C TRP A 516 -3.59 45.85 -5.96
N ALA A 517 -4.91 45.99 -5.81
CA ALA A 517 -5.48 46.86 -4.79
C ALA A 517 -6.82 46.35 -4.22
N LEU A 518 -7.14 46.86 -3.05
CA LEU A 518 -8.30 46.55 -2.24
C LEU A 518 -9.00 47.84 -1.84
N LEU A 519 -10.28 47.98 -2.20
CA LEU A 519 -11.13 49.09 -1.77
C LEU A 519 -11.98 48.69 -0.57
N CYS A 520 -11.90 49.49 0.50
CA CYS A 520 -12.72 49.36 1.70
C CYS A 520 -13.49 50.65 1.97
N ARG A 521 -14.63 50.51 2.65
CA ARG A 521 -15.36 51.60 3.29
C ARG A 521 -15.55 51.25 4.76
N GLY A 522 -14.97 52.05 5.65
CA GLY A 522 -14.91 51.72 7.06
C GLY A 522 -14.26 50.34 7.28
N SER A 523 -14.88 49.49 8.11
CA SER A 523 -14.43 48.11 8.32
C SER A 523 -14.91 47.13 7.23
N GLN A 524 -15.71 47.57 6.25
CA GLN A 524 -16.27 46.71 5.19
C GLN A 524 -15.39 46.71 3.94
N ILE A 525 -15.07 45.51 3.47
CA ILE A 525 -14.34 45.30 2.22
C ILE A 525 -15.33 45.34 1.05
N LEU A 526 -15.10 46.21 0.06
CA LEU A 526 -16.00 46.40 -1.09
C LEU A 526 -15.54 45.58 -2.30
N THR A 527 -14.25 45.68 -2.66
CA THR A 527 -13.67 45.06 -3.87
C THR A 527 -12.19 44.72 -3.69
N ILE A 528 -11.78 43.51 -4.08
CA ILE A 528 -10.36 43.09 -4.24
C ILE A 528 -10.11 42.91 -5.74
N GLY A 529 -9.03 43.47 -6.28
CA GLY A 529 -8.81 43.44 -7.72
C GLY A 529 -7.37 43.39 -8.20
N HIS A 530 -7.21 42.90 -9.43
CA HIS A 530 -5.95 42.88 -10.17
C HIS A 530 -5.57 44.29 -10.67
N GLY A 531 -4.30 44.66 -10.55
CA GLY A 531 -3.80 46.04 -10.64
C GLY A 531 -4.05 46.72 -11.99
N PRO A 532 -3.74 46.11 -13.14
CA PRO A 532 -4.09 46.62 -14.46
C PRO A 532 -5.58 46.94 -14.64
N VAL A 533 -6.49 46.05 -14.21
CA VAL A 533 -7.94 46.25 -14.37
C VAL A 533 -8.43 47.39 -13.47
N LEU A 534 -7.91 47.46 -12.24
CA LEU A 534 -8.23 48.56 -11.33
C LEU A 534 -7.70 49.91 -11.84
N LEU A 535 -6.50 49.93 -12.40
CA LEU A 535 -5.93 51.15 -12.98
C LEU A 535 -6.79 51.65 -14.15
N GLN A 536 -7.26 50.74 -15.00
CA GLN A 536 -8.17 51.06 -16.09
C GLN A 536 -9.53 51.56 -15.56
N THR A 537 -10.07 50.91 -14.52
CA THR A 537 -11.33 51.31 -13.85
C THR A 537 -11.26 52.75 -13.33
N LEU A 538 -10.11 53.14 -12.79
CA LEU A 538 -9.86 54.51 -12.32
C LEU A 538 -9.64 55.49 -13.48
N ALA A 539 -8.93 55.09 -14.53
CA ALA A 539 -8.72 55.93 -15.72
C ALA A 539 -10.06 56.25 -16.43
N ASP A 540 -10.97 55.28 -16.43
CA ASP A 540 -12.29 55.38 -17.06
C ASP A 540 -13.35 56.04 -16.16
N PHE A 541 -12.95 56.74 -15.09
CA PHE A 541 -13.87 57.38 -14.15
C PHE A 541 -14.92 58.27 -14.83
N ASP A 542 -14.53 59.00 -15.88
CA ASP A 542 -15.43 59.86 -16.63
C ASP A 542 -16.61 59.11 -17.28
N LEU A 543 -16.47 57.81 -17.52
CA LEU A 543 -17.49 56.97 -18.15
C LEU A 543 -18.57 56.49 -17.17
N TRP A 544 -18.29 56.48 -15.87
CA TRP A 544 -19.21 55.97 -14.85
C TRP A 544 -19.53 56.95 -13.71
N LYS A 545 -18.84 58.10 -13.63
CA LYS A 545 -19.07 59.15 -12.61
C LYS A 545 -20.52 59.64 -12.54
N GLU A 546 -21.25 59.64 -13.65
CA GLU A 546 -22.64 60.12 -13.72
C GLU A 546 -23.63 59.24 -12.94
N ARG A 547 -23.23 58.00 -12.59
CA ARG A 547 -24.06 57.04 -11.82
C ARG A 547 -23.91 57.19 -10.30
N ILE A 548 -22.92 57.95 -9.84
CA ILE A 548 -22.64 58.12 -8.40
C ILE A 548 -23.81 58.78 -7.65
N PRO A 549 -24.48 59.83 -8.17
CA PRO A 549 -25.61 60.45 -7.48
C PRO A 549 -26.83 59.54 -7.32
N THR A 550 -26.97 58.52 -8.17
CA THR A 550 -28.14 57.62 -8.17
C THR A 550 -27.91 56.33 -7.39
N MET A 551 -26.70 55.75 -7.47
CA MET A 551 -26.39 54.45 -6.86
C MET A 551 -25.38 54.53 -5.71
N GLY A 552 -24.77 55.70 -5.49
CA GLY A 552 -23.65 55.83 -4.56
C GLY A 552 -22.33 55.34 -5.18
N PHE A 553 -21.23 55.80 -4.61
CA PHE A 553 -19.87 55.51 -5.11
C PHE A 553 -19.58 54.01 -5.09
N ASP A 554 -19.88 53.33 -3.99
CA ASP A 554 -19.56 51.92 -3.73
C ASP A 554 -20.12 50.99 -4.80
N LEU A 555 -21.42 51.13 -5.07
CA LEU A 555 -22.14 50.32 -6.05
C LEU A 555 -21.75 50.69 -7.48
N SER A 556 -21.50 51.97 -7.76
CA SER A 556 -21.08 52.42 -9.10
C SER A 556 -19.68 51.93 -9.46
N PHE A 557 -18.73 52.02 -8.51
CA PHE A 557 -17.38 51.53 -8.66
C PHE A 557 -17.37 50.01 -8.87
N LYS A 558 -18.12 49.27 -8.04
CA LYS A 558 -18.21 47.81 -8.13
C LYS A 558 -18.88 47.36 -9.44
N ASP A 559 -20.01 47.95 -9.83
CA ASP A 559 -20.70 47.63 -11.09
C ASP A 559 -19.81 47.85 -12.31
N TYR A 560 -19.01 48.93 -12.33
CA TYR A 560 -18.11 49.21 -13.44
C TYR A 560 -16.84 48.35 -13.41
N TYR A 561 -16.28 48.11 -12.23
CA TYR A 561 -15.16 47.20 -12.03
C TYR A 561 -15.51 45.78 -12.48
N ASP A 562 -16.66 45.25 -12.07
CA ASP A 562 -17.13 43.91 -12.45
C ASP A 562 -17.35 43.83 -13.97
N LYS A 563 -17.74 44.92 -14.63
CA LYS A 563 -17.85 45.01 -16.10
C LYS A 563 -16.50 45.04 -16.83
N LEU A 564 -15.49 45.71 -16.28
CA LEU A 564 -14.14 45.77 -16.87
C LEU A 564 -13.33 44.50 -16.59
N TYR A 565 -13.39 43.99 -15.36
CA TYR A 565 -12.83 42.69 -15.01
C TYR A 565 -13.48 41.58 -15.85
N GLY A 566 -14.80 41.67 -16.01
CA GLY A 566 -15.61 40.89 -16.94
C GLY A 566 -15.42 41.21 -18.43
N ALA A 567 -14.47 42.06 -18.82
CA ALA A 567 -14.09 42.35 -20.21
C ALA A 567 -12.62 42.02 -20.52
N ALA A 568 -11.71 42.14 -19.54
CA ALA A 568 -10.32 41.69 -19.64
C ALA A 568 -10.18 40.16 -19.42
N ASN A 569 -11.03 39.61 -18.55
CA ASN A 569 -11.54 38.26 -18.67
C ASN A 569 -12.99 38.44 -19.09
N MET A 570 -13.33 38.28 -20.37
CA MET A 570 -14.76 38.13 -20.67
C MET A 570 -15.29 37.04 -19.75
N ASP A 571 -16.27 37.37 -18.92
CA ASP A 571 -16.82 36.46 -17.92
C ASP A 571 -16.99 35.09 -18.57
N ASP A 572 -16.35 34.04 -18.03
CA ASP A 572 -16.35 32.72 -18.68
C ASP A 572 -17.82 32.29 -18.95
N ASP A 573 -18.77 32.77 -18.14
CA ASP A 573 -20.20 32.61 -18.34
C ASP A 573 -20.79 33.45 -19.48
N VAL A 574 -20.29 34.68 -19.72
CA VAL A 574 -20.68 35.51 -20.87
C VAL A 574 -20.07 34.99 -22.18
N ILE A 575 -18.79 34.59 -22.19
CA ILE A 575 -18.19 33.89 -23.34
C ILE A 575 -18.98 32.61 -23.60
N LYS A 576 -19.22 31.81 -22.55
CA LYS A 576 -19.95 30.56 -22.68
C LYS A 576 -21.34 30.79 -23.25
N THR A 577 -22.07 31.82 -22.82
CA THR A 577 -23.37 32.19 -23.38
C THR A 577 -23.26 32.56 -24.86
N GLN A 578 -22.33 33.45 -25.22
CA GLN A 578 -22.12 33.86 -26.63
C GLN A 578 -21.67 32.69 -27.52
N VAL A 579 -20.84 31.79 -27.00
CA VAL A 579 -20.37 30.60 -27.73
C VAL A 579 -21.51 29.60 -27.88
N LEU A 580 -22.34 29.40 -26.86
CA LEU A 580 -23.56 28.59 -26.92
C LEU A 580 -24.53 29.15 -27.98
N ASP A 581 -24.67 30.48 -28.10
CA ASP A 581 -25.50 31.12 -29.13
C ASP A 581 -25.01 30.84 -30.56
N THR A 582 -23.72 30.55 -30.75
CA THR A 582 -23.17 30.13 -32.06
C THR A 582 -23.40 28.64 -32.37
N HIS A 583 -23.99 27.87 -31.46
CA HIS A 583 -24.15 26.42 -31.60
C HIS A 583 -25.56 26.03 -32.02
N HIS A 584 -25.68 25.50 -33.25
CA HIS A 584 -26.92 24.95 -33.78
C HIS A 584 -26.60 23.67 -34.53
N SER A 585 -26.37 22.58 -33.81
CA SER A 585 -26.03 21.32 -34.46
C SER A 585 -27.24 20.64 -35.09
N ASP A 586 -27.10 20.23 -36.35
CA ASP A 586 -28.09 19.47 -37.13
C ASP A 586 -27.89 17.95 -37.02
N GLY A 587 -26.91 17.50 -36.22
CA GLY A 587 -26.56 16.09 -36.07
C GLY A 587 -25.66 15.54 -37.17
N THR A 588 -25.06 16.40 -38.01
CA THR A 588 -24.08 15.96 -39.02
C THR A 588 -22.89 15.27 -38.37
N ASP A 589 -22.74 13.97 -38.64
CA ASP A 589 -21.64 13.15 -38.14
C ASP A 589 -20.39 13.30 -39.02
N VAL A 590 -19.25 13.52 -38.38
CA VAL A 590 -17.95 13.69 -39.03
C VAL A 590 -16.96 12.78 -38.33
N ASP A 591 -16.13 12.09 -39.11
CA ASP A 591 -15.06 11.25 -38.56
C ASP A 591 -13.95 12.09 -37.90
N VAL A 592 -14.24 12.52 -36.68
CA VAL A 592 -13.38 13.32 -35.81
C VAL A 592 -12.07 12.61 -35.48
N LYS A 593 -12.07 11.27 -35.43
CA LYS A 593 -10.85 10.49 -35.15
C LYS A 593 -9.87 10.58 -36.31
N THR A 594 -10.36 10.50 -37.55
CA THR A 594 -9.53 10.65 -38.75
C THR A 594 -9.00 12.08 -38.88
N LEU A 595 -9.81 13.12 -38.62
CA LEU A 595 -9.37 14.51 -38.68
C LEU A 595 -8.27 14.85 -37.65
N VAL A 596 -8.44 14.42 -36.40
CA VAL A 596 -7.41 14.64 -35.36
C VAL A 596 -6.15 13.82 -35.64
N TYR A 597 -6.28 12.63 -36.22
CA TYR A 597 -5.12 11.85 -36.66
C TYR A 597 -4.31 12.58 -37.73
N ILE A 598 -4.97 13.19 -38.74
CA ILE A 598 -4.30 13.98 -39.78
C ILE A 598 -3.57 15.18 -39.16
N ALA A 599 -4.25 15.93 -38.28
CA ALA A 599 -3.64 17.08 -37.61
C ALA A 599 -2.42 16.68 -36.77
N ASP A 600 -2.51 15.58 -36.03
CA ASP A 600 -1.40 15.03 -35.25
C ASP A 600 -0.23 14.59 -36.14
N GLN A 601 -0.48 13.92 -37.28
CA GLN A 601 0.59 13.54 -38.20
C GLN A 601 1.34 14.76 -38.75
N ILE A 602 0.63 15.85 -39.05
CA ILE A 602 1.23 17.05 -39.66
C ILE A 602 1.97 17.89 -38.61
N LEU A 603 1.33 18.19 -37.46
CA LEU A 603 1.89 19.07 -36.44
C LEU A 603 3.00 18.41 -35.60
N MET A 604 2.97 17.07 -35.45
CA MET A 604 3.93 16.33 -34.61
C MET A 604 4.99 15.56 -35.41
N ALA A 605 5.03 15.72 -36.74
CA ALA A 605 6.04 15.10 -37.62
C ALA A 605 7.51 15.34 -37.21
N PRO A 606 7.92 16.53 -36.70
CA PRO A 606 9.31 16.77 -36.31
C PRO A 606 9.77 15.94 -35.09
N LEU A 607 8.86 15.59 -34.19
CA LEU A 607 9.16 14.83 -32.96
C LEU A 607 9.32 13.32 -33.21
N ARG A 608 8.65 12.77 -34.23
CA ARG A 608 8.58 11.31 -34.48
C ARG A 608 9.75 10.73 -35.29
N LYS A 609 10.58 11.54 -35.96
CA LYS A 609 11.76 11.04 -36.71
C LYS A 609 12.88 10.46 -35.82
N LEU A 610 12.81 10.63 -34.50
CA LEU A 610 13.71 9.98 -33.54
C LEU A 610 13.27 8.56 -33.17
N GLU A 611 12.01 8.19 -33.39
CA GLU A 611 11.46 6.88 -33.07
C GLU A 611 11.02 6.19 -34.36
N GLY A 612 11.97 5.53 -35.03
CA GLY A 612 11.71 4.84 -36.29
C GLY A 612 10.63 3.76 -36.17
N LYS A 613 9.38 4.08 -36.53
CA LYS A 613 8.32 3.13 -36.91
C LYS A 613 7.20 3.85 -37.67
N SER A 614 7.20 3.72 -38.99
CA SER A 614 6.07 4.07 -39.86
C SER A 614 5.18 2.84 -40.03
N ARG A 615 3.94 2.89 -39.52
CA ARG A 615 2.86 1.95 -39.89
C ARG A 615 2.01 2.63 -40.97
N LYS A 616 2.07 2.14 -42.21
CA LYS A 616 1.10 2.46 -43.26
C LYS A 616 -0.17 1.63 -43.02
N THR A 617 -1.30 2.28 -42.79
CA THR A 617 -2.63 1.63 -42.75
C THR A 617 -3.67 2.49 -43.47
N ASN A 618 -4.76 1.86 -43.90
CA ASN A 618 -5.87 2.34 -44.76
C ASN A 618 -6.57 3.68 -44.39
N ALA A 619 -6.08 4.43 -43.40
CA ALA A 619 -6.60 5.72 -42.96
C ALA A 619 -6.43 6.85 -44.01
N HIS A 620 -5.43 6.75 -44.90
CA HIS A 620 -5.17 7.80 -45.91
C HIS A 620 -6.25 7.90 -47.00
N GLN A 621 -6.94 6.81 -47.36
CA GLN A 621 -8.01 6.86 -48.38
C GLN A 621 -9.30 7.48 -47.84
N ASN A 622 -9.69 7.17 -46.59
CA ASN A 622 -10.85 7.80 -45.95
C ASN A 622 -10.59 9.29 -45.65
N ALA A 623 -9.36 9.64 -45.25
CA ALA A 623 -8.94 11.02 -45.04
C ALA A 623 -9.15 11.91 -46.29
N VAL A 624 -8.78 11.42 -47.48
CA VAL A 624 -8.92 12.16 -48.74
C VAL A 624 -10.39 12.36 -49.13
N LEU A 625 -11.24 11.35 -48.91
CA LEU A 625 -12.68 11.44 -49.17
C LEU A 625 -13.39 12.43 -48.23
N THR A 626 -13.06 12.39 -46.93
CA THR A 626 -13.61 13.33 -45.93
C THR A 626 -13.15 14.76 -46.21
N LEU A 627 -11.88 14.99 -46.55
CA LEU A 627 -11.36 16.32 -46.90
C LEU A 627 -12.00 16.88 -48.18
N ASN A 628 -12.23 16.05 -49.20
CA ASN A 628 -12.89 16.46 -50.44
C ASN A 628 -14.35 16.87 -50.21
N SER A 629 -15.08 16.17 -49.32
CA SER A 629 -16.47 16.52 -48.98
C SER A 629 -16.61 17.82 -48.19
N LEU A 630 -15.54 18.26 -47.53
CA LEU A 630 -15.50 19.45 -46.66
C LEU A 630 -14.68 20.60 -47.27
N SER A 631 -14.23 20.48 -48.53
CA SER A 631 -13.25 21.40 -49.14
C SER A 631 -13.72 22.85 -49.10
N HIS A 632 -14.99 23.12 -49.45
CA HIS A 632 -15.57 24.46 -49.42
C HIS A 632 -15.57 25.08 -48.00
N ILE A 633 -15.70 24.26 -46.94
CA ILE A 633 -15.65 24.73 -45.55
C ILE A 633 -14.19 24.96 -45.14
N ILE A 634 -13.28 24.06 -45.53
CA ILE A 634 -11.84 24.17 -45.26
C ILE A 634 -11.26 25.42 -45.92
N ASP A 635 -11.57 25.67 -47.20
CA ASP A 635 -11.12 26.85 -47.95
C ASP A 635 -11.64 28.15 -47.31
N LYS A 636 -12.90 28.17 -46.87
CA LYS A 636 -13.49 29.31 -46.17
C LYS A 636 -12.80 29.57 -44.83
N LEU A 637 -12.52 28.52 -44.05
CA LEU A 637 -11.78 28.63 -42.78
C LEU A 637 -10.33 29.10 -42.99
N ALA A 638 -9.66 28.58 -44.03
CA ALA A 638 -8.29 28.95 -44.41
C ALA A 638 -8.17 30.44 -44.76
N CYS A 639 -9.13 30.95 -45.54
CA CYS A 639 -9.21 32.36 -45.90
C CYS A 639 -9.39 33.27 -44.68
N GLU A 640 -10.22 32.87 -43.72
CA GLU A 640 -10.47 33.66 -42.50
C GLU A 640 -9.27 33.70 -41.54
N MET A 641 -8.52 32.59 -41.45
CA MET A 641 -7.29 32.49 -40.65
C MET A 641 -6.12 33.29 -41.23
N SER A 642 -6.11 33.55 -42.55
CA SER A 642 -4.99 34.18 -43.26
C SER A 642 -5.09 35.70 -43.46
N ARG A 643 -6.20 36.35 -43.06
CA ARG A 643 -6.37 37.81 -43.25
C ARG A 643 -5.49 38.63 -42.29
N LYS A 644 -4.78 39.65 -42.81
CA LYS A 644 -3.85 40.56 -42.09
C LYS A 644 -4.62 41.62 -41.27
N ARG A 645 -4.28 41.85 -40.00
CA ARG A 645 -5.15 42.57 -39.03
C ARG A 645 -4.41 43.60 -38.15
N SER A 646 -5.13 44.65 -37.75
CA SER A 646 -4.57 45.87 -37.12
C SER A 646 -4.94 46.12 -35.64
N SER A 647 -5.72 45.27 -34.95
CA SER A 647 -5.97 45.44 -33.48
C SER A 647 -6.47 44.17 -32.73
N GLU A 648 -6.35 44.18 -31.39
CA GLU A 648 -6.69 43.08 -30.44
C GLU A 648 -8.19 42.75 -30.33
N LYS A 649 -9.09 43.74 -30.53
CA LYS A 649 -10.56 43.56 -30.60
C LYS A 649 -11.03 42.65 -31.74
N ASP A 650 -10.14 42.32 -32.68
CA ASP A 650 -10.45 41.56 -33.88
C ASP A 650 -10.30 40.02 -33.71
N LEU A 651 -9.61 39.55 -32.66
CA LEU A 651 -9.38 38.12 -32.41
C LEU A 651 -10.63 37.41 -31.85
N HIS A 652 -11.33 38.04 -30.90
CA HIS A 652 -12.56 37.49 -30.32
C HIS A 652 -13.69 37.41 -31.35
N THR A 653 -13.91 38.47 -32.13
CA THR A 653 -14.92 38.51 -33.21
C THR A 653 -14.65 37.46 -34.28
N THR A 654 -13.39 37.21 -34.62
CA THR A 654 -12.98 36.15 -35.55
C THR A 654 -13.20 34.76 -34.99
N THR A 655 -12.91 34.57 -33.70
CA THR A 655 -13.17 33.30 -33.01
C THR A 655 -14.66 32.97 -33.07
N LEU A 656 -15.54 33.94 -32.77
CA LEU A 656 -16.99 33.76 -32.89
C LEU A 656 -17.45 33.56 -34.35
N TYR A 657 -16.87 34.27 -35.32
CA TYR A 657 -17.19 34.08 -36.74
C TYR A 657 -16.82 32.69 -37.26
N ILE A 658 -15.65 32.18 -36.86
CA ILE A 658 -15.21 30.82 -37.19
C ILE A 658 -16.15 29.80 -36.55
N LEU A 659 -16.48 29.95 -35.27
CA LEU A 659 -17.43 29.07 -34.56
C LEU A 659 -18.84 29.10 -35.18
N HIS A 660 -19.28 30.26 -35.67
CA HIS A 660 -20.54 30.41 -36.40
C HIS A 660 -20.49 29.77 -37.80
N THR A 661 -19.33 29.81 -38.47
CA THR A 661 -19.15 29.15 -39.79
C THR A 661 -19.27 27.63 -39.67
N VAL A 662 -18.83 27.05 -38.55
CA VAL A 662 -18.98 25.61 -38.24
C VAL A 662 -20.17 25.31 -37.32
N ARG A 663 -21.18 26.18 -37.25
CA ARG A 663 -22.28 26.09 -36.27
C ARG A 663 -23.05 24.77 -36.28
N ASN A 664 -23.15 24.12 -37.43
CA ASN A 664 -23.91 22.88 -37.67
C ASN A 664 -23.25 21.63 -37.03
N PHE A 665 -21.96 21.68 -36.71
CA PHE A 665 -21.23 20.55 -36.17
C PHE A 665 -21.32 20.46 -34.63
N GLN A 666 -21.23 19.25 -34.08
CA GLN A 666 -21.05 19.02 -32.64
C GLN A 666 -19.73 19.63 -32.13
N TRP A 667 -19.60 19.89 -30.83
CA TRP A 667 -18.45 20.60 -30.24
C TRP A 667 -17.09 19.97 -30.58
N GLU A 668 -17.00 18.65 -30.48
CA GLU A 668 -15.83 17.85 -30.84
C GLU A 668 -15.51 17.92 -32.34
N ALA A 669 -16.54 17.94 -33.19
CA ALA A 669 -16.39 18.04 -34.64
C ALA A 669 -15.95 19.44 -35.07
N LYS A 670 -16.47 20.50 -34.45
CA LYS A 670 -16.01 21.88 -34.67
C LYS A 670 -14.50 22.00 -34.43
N LEU A 671 -14.00 21.49 -33.31
CA LEU A 671 -12.59 21.55 -32.98
C LEU A 671 -11.72 20.72 -33.92
N ALA A 672 -12.10 19.47 -34.19
CA ALA A 672 -11.33 18.58 -35.06
C ALA A 672 -11.20 19.15 -36.49
N LEU A 673 -12.27 19.76 -37.02
CA LEU A 673 -12.27 20.41 -38.33
C LEU A 673 -11.36 21.64 -38.38
N ILE A 674 -11.47 22.53 -37.39
CA ILE A 674 -10.66 23.75 -37.31
C ILE A 674 -9.18 23.40 -37.14
N LEU A 675 -8.87 22.41 -36.30
CA LEU A 675 -7.50 21.95 -36.05
C LEU A 675 -6.89 21.27 -37.29
N ALA A 676 -7.66 20.44 -37.99
CA ALA A 676 -7.22 19.82 -39.24
C ALA A 676 -6.99 20.87 -40.34
N CYS A 677 -7.87 21.87 -40.46
CA CYS A 677 -7.70 22.99 -41.38
C CYS A 677 -6.44 23.79 -41.08
N PHE A 678 -6.19 24.12 -39.81
CA PHE A 678 -4.96 24.79 -39.38
C PHE A 678 -3.70 23.97 -39.74
N ALA A 679 -3.71 22.67 -39.44
CA ALA A 679 -2.59 21.79 -39.75
C ALA A 679 -2.31 21.69 -41.25
N LEU A 680 -3.35 21.63 -42.10
CA LEU A 680 -3.18 21.55 -43.56
C LEU A 680 -2.63 22.83 -44.17
N ASN A 681 -3.03 24.01 -43.67
CA ASN A 681 -2.63 25.30 -44.25
C ASN A 681 -1.29 25.82 -43.71
N HIS A 682 -0.94 25.48 -42.47
CA HIS A 682 0.26 25.99 -41.81
C HIS A 682 1.28 24.88 -41.46
N GLY A 683 0.99 23.62 -41.76
CA GLY A 683 1.84 22.48 -41.43
C GLY A 683 3.23 22.51 -42.07
N GLU A 684 3.38 23.14 -43.23
CA GLU A 684 4.69 23.33 -43.87
C GLU A 684 5.64 24.18 -43.00
N PHE A 685 5.11 25.07 -42.16
CA PHE A 685 5.91 25.88 -41.24
C PHE A 685 6.64 25.02 -40.20
N TRP A 686 6.09 23.85 -39.83
CA TRP A 686 6.72 22.94 -38.88
C TRP A 686 7.91 22.15 -39.49
N LEU A 687 8.13 22.27 -40.80
CA LEU A 687 9.31 21.72 -41.50
C LEU A 687 10.49 22.70 -41.55
N LEU A 688 10.26 24.01 -41.36
CA LEU A 688 11.30 25.06 -41.42
C LEU A 688 12.48 24.90 -40.43
N PRO A 689 12.28 24.46 -39.17
CA PRO A 689 13.40 24.28 -38.23
C PRO A 689 14.40 23.22 -38.66
N GLN A 690 14.02 22.31 -39.58
CA GLN A 690 14.90 21.29 -40.13
C GLN A 690 15.82 21.84 -41.25
N ILE A 691 15.55 23.06 -41.75
CA ILE A 691 16.21 23.64 -42.92
C ILE A 691 17.08 24.87 -42.56
N MET A 692 16.83 25.55 -41.42
CA MET A 692 17.55 26.77 -41.03
C MET A 692 18.11 26.69 -39.59
N GLU A 693 19.37 27.10 -39.39
CA GLU A 693 19.93 27.43 -38.07
C GLU A 693 19.22 28.70 -37.52
N LEU A 694 18.09 28.51 -36.84
CA LEU A 694 17.29 29.60 -36.28
C LEU A 694 18.03 30.31 -35.12
N SER A 695 17.98 31.64 -35.10
CA SER A 695 18.53 32.45 -33.99
C SER A 695 17.80 32.20 -32.67
N ALA A 696 18.48 32.38 -31.54
CA ALA A 696 17.94 32.10 -30.20
C ALA A 696 16.55 32.75 -29.89
N PRO A 697 16.24 33.98 -30.34
CA PRO A 697 14.91 34.57 -30.16
C PRO A 697 13.80 33.89 -30.97
N LEU A 698 14.10 33.48 -32.21
CA LEU A 698 13.13 32.76 -33.05
C LEU A 698 12.87 31.35 -32.50
N LYS A 699 13.90 30.69 -31.95
CA LYS A 699 13.76 29.38 -31.30
C LYS A 699 12.79 29.41 -30.13
N ARG A 700 12.90 30.42 -29.24
CA ARG A 700 11.97 30.60 -28.11
C ARG A 700 10.52 30.80 -28.57
N LYS A 701 10.29 31.56 -29.64
CA LYS A 701 8.95 31.77 -30.20
C LYS A 701 8.38 30.50 -30.84
N PHE A 702 9.22 29.72 -31.52
CA PHE A 702 8.83 28.42 -32.07
C PHE A 702 8.48 27.40 -30.98
N ASP A 703 9.25 27.37 -29.89
CA ASP A 703 8.97 26.50 -28.73
C ASP A 703 7.64 26.85 -28.06
N ALA A 704 7.30 28.15 -27.94
CA ALA A 704 6.02 28.61 -27.40
C ALA A 704 4.83 28.20 -28.28
N LEU A 705 4.94 28.36 -29.60
CA LEU A 705 3.93 27.91 -30.57
C LEU A 705 3.73 26.40 -30.56
N THR A 706 4.83 25.64 -30.43
CA THR A 706 4.79 24.17 -30.36
C THR A 706 4.06 23.70 -29.10
N LYS A 707 4.33 24.34 -27.95
CA LYS A 707 3.65 24.06 -26.68
C LYS A 707 2.15 24.38 -26.75
N LEU A 708 1.77 25.50 -27.36
CA LEU A 708 0.38 25.87 -27.55
C LEU A 708 -0.35 24.89 -28.47
N ALA A 709 0.25 24.52 -29.60
CA ALA A 709 -0.33 23.54 -30.53
C ALA A 709 -0.51 22.15 -29.89
N TYR A 710 0.45 21.72 -29.05
CA TYR A 710 0.32 20.47 -28.27
C TYR A 710 -0.83 20.53 -27.26
N SER A 711 -0.92 21.64 -26.52
CA SER A 711 -2.00 21.85 -25.53
C SER A 711 -3.38 21.81 -26.20
N VAL A 712 -3.50 22.40 -27.39
CA VAL A 712 -4.74 22.36 -28.19
C VAL A 712 -5.08 20.95 -28.66
N LEU A 713 -4.08 20.19 -29.13
CA LEU A 713 -4.29 18.82 -29.60
C LEU A 713 -4.75 17.89 -28.46
N GLU A 714 -4.10 17.98 -27.30
CA GLU A 714 -4.46 17.19 -26.12
C GLU A 714 -5.85 17.55 -25.57
N SER A 715 -6.19 18.84 -25.55
CA SER A 715 -7.53 19.28 -25.18
C SER A 715 -8.61 18.78 -26.14
N THR A 716 -8.33 18.76 -27.44
CA THR A 716 -9.25 18.21 -28.44
C THR A 716 -9.46 16.71 -28.25
N ARG A 717 -8.40 15.94 -27.95
CA ARG A 717 -8.50 14.50 -27.64
C ARG A 717 -9.37 14.22 -26.41
N CYS A 718 -9.18 15.00 -25.35
CA CYS A 718 -9.93 14.84 -24.10
C CYS A 718 -11.44 15.06 -24.31
N ILE A 719 -11.82 16.08 -25.09
CA ILE A 719 -13.24 16.36 -25.41
C ILE A 719 -13.86 15.21 -26.23
N ILE A 720 -13.13 14.66 -27.20
CA ILE A 720 -13.59 13.50 -28.00
C ILE A 720 -13.80 12.27 -27.11
N GLN A 721 -12.90 12.02 -26.16
CA GLN A 721 -13.03 10.89 -25.22
C GLN A 721 -14.25 11.04 -24.30
N LEU A 722 -14.51 12.25 -23.77
CA LEU A 722 -15.68 12.54 -22.94
C LEU A 722 -17.00 12.27 -23.67
N LYS A 723 -17.10 12.67 -24.95
CA LYS A 723 -18.29 12.39 -25.78
C LYS A 723 -18.45 10.90 -26.07
N GLY A 724 -17.35 10.16 -26.19
CA GLY A 724 -17.34 8.73 -26.50
C GLY A 724 -17.76 7.80 -25.35
N LEU A 725 -18.08 8.34 -24.17
CA LEU A 725 -18.48 7.55 -23.00
C LEU A 725 -19.89 6.95 -23.16
N PRO A 726 -20.14 5.72 -22.66
CA PRO A 726 -21.42 5.03 -22.79
C PRO A 726 -22.54 5.74 -21.99
N SER A 727 -23.57 6.22 -22.69
CA SER A 727 -24.68 6.98 -22.11
C SER A 727 -25.59 6.18 -21.16
N THR A 728 -25.64 4.85 -21.30
CA THR A 728 -26.50 3.99 -20.47
C THR A 728 -26.17 4.06 -18.98
N HIS A 729 -24.89 4.23 -18.63
CA HIS A 729 -24.43 4.29 -17.24
C HIS A 729 -24.34 5.72 -16.70
N LEU A 730 -24.54 6.73 -17.56
CA LEU A 730 -24.29 8.15 -17.26
C LEU A 730 -25.53 9.04 -17.41
N SER A 731 -26.65 8.50 -17.90
CA SER A 731 -27.90 9.23 -18.20
C SER A 731 -28.60 9.89 -17.00
N ALA A 732 -28.15 9.63 -15.77
CA ALA A 732 -28.69 10.19 -14.54
C ALA A 732 -27.62 10.98 -13.78
N GLY A 733 -27.56 12.30 -14.05
CA GLY A 733 -27.02 13.36 -13.18
C GLY A 733 -25.71 13.04 -12.47
N VAL A 734 -24.70 12.55 -13.18
CA VAL A 734 -23.36 12.42 -12.62
C VAL A 734 -22.73 13.82 -12.59
N PRO A 735 -22.46 14.41 -11.42
CA PRO A 735 -22.00 15.79 -11.33
C PRO A 735 -20.74 16.06 -12.14
N ALA A 736 -19.86 15.05 -12.26
CA ALA A 736 -18.65 15.14 -13.05
C ALA A 736 -18.91 15.26 -14.56
N MET A 737 -19.89 14.52 -15.08
CA MET A 737 -20.31 14.62 -16.49
C MET A 737 -21.00 15.95 -16.75
N ASP A 738 -21.88 16.39 -15.84
CA ASP A 738 -22.55 17.69 -15.96
C ASP A 738 -21.55 18.85 -15.91
N ALA A 739 -20.55 18.77 -15.03
CA ALA A 739 -19.46 19.73 -14.95
C ALA A 739 -18.60 19.73 -16.21
N ALA A 740 -18.26 18.55 -16.76
CA ALA A 740 -17.52 18.43 -18.00
C ALA A 740 -18.29 19.05 -19.19
N ILE A 741 -19.56 18.68 -19.37
CA ILE A 741 -20.43 19.21 -20.43
C ILE A 741 -20.53 20.74 -20.33
N ASN A 742 -20.65 21.26 -19.11
CA ASN A 742 -20.71 22.70 -18.85
C ASN A 742 -19.41 23.45 -19.19
N SER A 743 -18.25 22.79 -19.17
CA SER A 743 -16.96 23.39 -19.48
C SER A 743 -16.52 23.20 -20.94
N VAL A 744 -17.15 22.29 -21.70
CA VAL A 744 -16.84 22.03 -23.12
C VAL A 744 -16.94 23.28 -24.00
N PRO A 745 -18.00 24.12 -23.94
CA PRO A 745 -18.09 25.32 -24.78
C PRO A 745 -16.92 26.29 -24.55
N SER A 746 -16.56 26.52 -23.28
CA SER A 746 -15.42 27.37 -22.91
C SER A 746 -14.10 26.78 -23.40
N ALA A 747 -13.89 25.47 -23.23
CA ALA A 747 -12.71 24.79 -23.76
C ALA A 747 -12.61 24.92 -25.28
N VAL A 748 -13.72 24.73 -26.01
CA VAL A 748 -13.75 24.89 -27.48
C VAL A 748 -13.35 26.31 -27.89
N TYR A 749 -13.89 27.32 -27.23
CA TYR A 749 -13.55 28.71 -27.50
C TYR A 749 -12.05 29.00 -27.35
N TRP A 750 -11.47 28.63 -26.21
CA TRP A 750 -10.06 28.88 -25.92
C TRP A 750 -9.13 28.10 -26.85
N ASN A 751 -9.50 26.87 -27.25
CA ASN A 751 -8.78 26.10 -28.25
C ASN A 751 -8.80 26.78 -29.64
N VAL A 752 -9.96 27.24 -30.12
CA VAL A 752 -10.07 27.94 -31.41
C VAL A 752 -9.30 29.26 -31.38
N ARG A 753 -9.39 30.02 -30.29
CA ARG A 753 -8.61 31.25 -30.10
C ARG A 753 -7.10 30.99 -30.09
N GLY A 754 -6.66 29.89 -29.48
CA GLY A 754 -5.27 29.41 -29.53
C GLY A 754 -4.81 29.10 -30.95
N ILE A 755 -5.63 28.39 -31.73
CA ILE A 755 -5.34 28.08 -33.15
C ILE A 755 -5.20 29.35 -34.00
N ILE A 756 -6.11 30.31 -33.84
CA ILE A 756 -6.07 31.58 -34.58
C ILE A 756 -4.83 32.39 -34.20
N SER A 757 -4.49 32.44 -32.90
CA SER A 757 -3.27 33.10 -32.42
C SER A 757 -2.01 32.50 -33.06
N CYS A 758 -1.93 31.16 -33.16
CA CYS A 758 -0.85 30.48 -33.88
C CYS A 758 -0.81 30.90 -35.36
N ALA A 759 -1.94 30.87 -36.08
CA ALA A 759 -2.02 31.20 -37.50
C ALA A 759 -1.56 32.64 -37.81
N VAL A 760 -1.96 33.60 -36.99
CA VAL A 760 -1.56 35.02 -37.12
C VAL A 760 -0.05 35.18 -36.96
N GLN A 761 0.56 34.50 -35.98
CA GLN A 761 2.00 34.59 -35.77
C GLN A 761 2.81 33.93 -36.89
N ILE A 762 2.39 32.75 -37.36
CA ILE A 762 3.03 32.05 -38.49
C ILE A 762 3.04 32.95 -39.73
N THR A 763 1.90 33.59 -40.01
CA THR A 763 1.77 34.53 -41.14
C THR A 763 2.66 35.76 -40.93
N GLY A 764 2.76 36.26 -39.70
CA GLY A 764 3.69 37.33 -39.31
C GLY A 764 5.17 36.99 -39.52
N PHE A 765 5.57 35.73 -39.32
CA PHE A 765 6.94 35.28 -39.63
C PHE A 765 7.23 35.23 -41.14
N THR A 766 6.22 34.96 -41.97
CA THR A 766 6.38 34.86 -43.43
C THR A 766 6.35 36.22 -44.14
N SER A 767 5.79 37.27 -43.53
CA SER A 767 5.66 38.59 -44.14
C SER A 767 6.60 39.64 -43.50
N LEU A 768 7.75 39.87 -44.15
CA LEU A 768 8.76 40.92 -43.91
C LEU A 768 9.62 40.82 -42.63
N GLY A 769 10.93 40.65 -42.83
CA GLY A 769 11.95 40.94 -41.83
C GLY A 769 12.09 42.44 -41.57
N HIS A 770 12.40 42.79 -40.32
CA HIS A 770 12.56 44.14 -39.75
C HIS A 770 11.27 44.91 -39.43
N GLU A 771 10.73 44.68 -38.23
CA GLU A 771 10.24 45.75 -37.34
C GLU A 771 10.21 45.23 -35.89
N THR A 772 10.99 45.86 -35.01
CA THR A 772 11.37 45.40 -33.67
C THR A 772 10.56 46.02 -32.53
N SER A 773 9.29 46.41 -32.76
CA SER A 773 8.59 47.33 -31.82
C SER A 773 7.25 46.85 -31.22
N SER A 774 6.87 45.57 -31.29
CA SER A 774 5.66 45.04 -30.62
C SER A 774 5.87 43.67 -29.93
N SER A 775 7.09 43.40 -29.48
CA SER A 775 7.55 42.05 -29.11
C SER A 775 7.09 41.52 -27.74
N GLU A 776 6.76 42.36 -26.76
CA GLU A 776 6.41 41.91 -25.40
C GLU A 776 4.92 41.62 -25.25
N MET A 777 4.06 42.40 -25.93
CA MET A 777 2.60 42.29 -25.85
C MET A 777 2.06 40.97 -26.48
N GLN A 778 2.80 40.38 -27.43
CA GLN A 778 2.40 39.11 -28.07
C GLN A 778 2.94 37.86 -27.34
N SER A 779 3.94 38.03 -26.45
CA SER A 779 4.56 36.94 -25.68
C SER A 779 3.77 36.58 -24.42
N TRP A 780 3.09 37.56 -23.79
CA TRP A 780 2.23 37.30 -22.63
C TRP A 780 0.91 36.65 -23.03
N GLU A 781 0.32 37.03 -24.17
CA GLU A 781 -0.95 36.45 -24.66
C GLU A 781 -0.83 34.94 -24.90
N GLN A 782 0.28 34.47 -25.47
CA GLN A 782 0.51 33.04 -25.67
C GLN A 782 0.67 32.29 -24.35
N SER A 783 1.42 32.87 -23.41
CA SER A 783 1.62 32.26 -22.10
C SER A 783 0.30 32.18 -21.33
N SER A 784 -0.54 33.23 -21.42
CA SER A 784 -1.89 33.27 -20.87
C SER A 784 -2.83 32.25 -21.51
N LEU A 785 -2.82 32.13 -22.84
CA LEU A 785 -3.62 31.11 -23.55
C LEU A 785 -3.17 29.68 -23.22
N ILE A 786 -1.86 29.43 -23.13
CA ILE A 786 -1.32 28.12 -22.72
C ILE A 786 -1.78 27.77 -21.31
N LEU A 787 -1.68 28.70 -20.37
CA LEU A 787 -2.16 28.51 -19.00
C LEU A 787 -3.66 28.19 -18.96
N LYS A 788 -4.49 29.01 -19.64
CA LYS A 788 -5.95 28.81 -19.64
C LYS A 788 -6.39 27.50 -20.30
N ILE A 789 -5.77 27.11 -21.41
CA ILE A 789 -6.05 25.83 -22.07
C ILE A 789 -5.62 24.65 -21.18
N ASN A 790 -4.47 24.75 -20.52
CA ASN A 790 -3.98 23.68 -19.63
C ASN A 790 -4.82 23.54 -18.36
N GLU A 791 -5.28 24.64 -17.76
CA GLU A 791 -6.22 24.62 -16.64
C GLU A 791 -7.52 23.89 -17.02
N LEU A 792 -8.10 24.23 -18.17
CA LEU A 792 -9.31 23.56 -18.68
C LEU A 792 -9.06 22.10 -19.05
N LEU A 793 -7.89 21.78 -19.61
CA LEU A 793 -7.49 20.42 -19.93
C LEU A 793 -7.33 19.55 -18.68
N GLU A 794 -6.64 20.05 -17.65
CA GLU A 794 -6.51 19.35 -16.37
C GLU A 794 -7.86 19.12 -15.72
N PHE A 795 -8.74 20.13 -15.75
CA PHE A 795 -10.09 20.00 -15.26
C PHE A 795 -10.87 18.91 -16.00
N LEU A 796 -10.90 18.93 -17.33
CA LEU A 796 -11.61 17.94 -18.15
C LEU A 796 -11.04 16.52 -17.98
N LYS A 797 -9.72 16.37 -17.84
CA LYS A 797 -9.07 15.08 -17.55
C LYS A 797 -9.53 14.50 -16.21
N ARG A 798 -9.59 15.33 -15.15
CA ARG A 798 -10.11 14.91 -13.84
C ARG A 798 -11.57 14.47 -13.93
N GLN A 799 -12.40 15.19 -14.67
CA GLN A 799 -13.80 14.79 -14.86
C GLN A 799 -13.93 13.48 -15.66
N LEU A 800 -13.08 13.26 -16.67
CA LEU A 800 -13.04 12.02 -17.45
C LEU A 800 -12.66 10.81 -16.59
N GLU A 801 -11.65 10.94 -15.74
CA GLU A 801 -11.25 9.90 -14.77
C GLU A 801 -12.39 9.56 -13.81
N GLU A 802 -13.04 10.59 -13.26
CA GLU A 802 -14.20 10.41 -12.37
C GLU A 802 -15.36 9.71 -13.07
N CYS A 803 -15.70 10.10 -14.30
CA CYS A 803 -16.76 9.46 -15.07
C CYS A 803 -16.45 7.99 -15.36
N ASN A 804 -15.20 7.65 -15.71
CA ASN A 804 -14.80 6.26 -15.94
C ASN A 804 -14.92 5.43 -14.66
N ARG A 805 -14.49 5.97 -13.51
CA ARG A 805 -14.65 5.31 -12.22
C ARG A 805 -16.13 5.03 -11.90
N VAL A 806 -17.01 6.01 -12.08
CA VAL A 806 -18.46 5.83 -11.84
C VAL A 806 -19.07 4.78 -12.77
N ILE A 807 -18.64 4.72 -14.04
CA ILE A 807 -19.10 3.69 -14.97
C ILE A 807 -18.66 2.30 -14.50
N GLU A 808 -17.41 2.15 -14.07
CA GLU A 808 -16.90 0.89 -13.53
C GLU A 808 -17.65 0.47 -12.26
N ASP A 809 -17.87 1.39 -11.32
CA ASP A 809 -18.60 1.12 -10.08
C ASP A 809 -20.06 0.71 -10.35
N ARG A 810 -20.74 1.36 -11.30
CA ARG A 810 -22.11 0.98 -11.70
C ARG A 810 -22.15 -0.38 -12.36
N LYS A 811 -21.19 -0.71 -13.24
CA LYS A 811 -21.09 -2.04 -13.85
C LYS A 811 -20.85 -3.14 -12.81
N ASP A 812 -19.95 -2.89 -11.85
CA ASP A 812 -19.70 -3.81 -10.72
C ASP A 812 -20.98 -4.00 -9.89
N MET A 813 -21.74 -2.93 -9.63
CA MET A 813 -23.01 -2.97 -8.90
C MET A 813 -24.10 -3.77 -9.65
N ASP A 814 -24.28 -3.50 -10.94
CA ASP A 814 -25.26 -4.21 -11.78
C ASP A 814 -24.95 -5.71 -11.88
N PHE A 815 -23.67 -6.06 -11.99
CA PHE A 815 -23.22 -7.44 -11.93
C PHE A 815 -23.54 -8.08 -10.57
N ARG A 816 -23.21 -7.42 -9.45
CA ARG A 816 -23.49 -7.94 -8.09
C ARG A 816 -24.99 -8.17 -7.87
N HIS A 817 -25.85 -7.29 -8.37
CA HIS A 817 -27.30 -7.48 -8.29
C HIS A 817 -27.76 -8.68 -9.14
N SER A 818 -27.26 -8.79 -10.37
CA SER A 818 -27.57 -9.92 -11.26
C SER A 818 -27.08 -11.25 -10.69
N PHE A 819 -25.85 -11.29 -10.19
CA PHE A 819 -25.24 -12.45 -9.54
C PHE A 819 -26.06 -12.92 -8.33
N ASN A 820 -26.50 -11.99 -7.48
CA ASN A 820 -27.32 -12.36 -6.31
C ASN A 820 -28.72 -12.82 -6.67
N ARG A 821 -29.26 -12.38 -7.81
CA ARG A 821 -30.57 -12.80 -8.33
C ARG A 821 -30.54 -14.25 -8.81
N LEU A 822 -29.45 -14.69 -9.45
CA LEU A 822 -29.30 -16.07 -9.93
C LEU A 822 -29.61 -17.11 -8.86
N PHE A 823 -29.07 -16.96 -7.65
CA PHE A 823 -29.28 -17.93 -6.57
C PHE A 823 -30.66 -17.82 -5.87
N LYS A 824 -31.52 -16.89 -6.28
CA LYS A 824 -32.92 -16.79 -5.80
C LYS A 824 -33.92 -17.39 -6.80
N GLU A 825 -33.54 -17.45 -8.07
CA GLU A 825 -34.36 -17.98 -9.15
C GLU A 825 -34.29 -19.52 -9.20
N ILE A 826 -35.31 -20.14 -9.77
CA ILE A 826 -35.37 -21.59 -9.97
C ILE A 826 -34.87 -21.87 -11.38
N HIS A 827 -33.80 -22.64 -11.50
CA HIS A 827 -33.23 -23.03 -12.79
C HIS A 827 -33.64 -24.45 -13.21
N ASN A 828 -33.53 -24.72 -14.50
CA ASN A 828 -33.79 -26.07 -15.04
C ASN A 828 -32.70 -27.06 -14.63
N ASP A 829 -31.45 -26.59 -14.59
CA ASP A 829 -30.29 -27.27 -14.05
C ASP A 829 -29.28 -26.24 -13.51
N ASN A 830 -28.22 -26.73 -12.89
CA ASN A 830 -27.18 -25.93 -12.25
C ASN A 830 -26.24 -25.15 -13.21
N MET A 831 -26.42 -25.24 -14.53
CA MET A 831 -25.44 -24.71 -15.49
C MET A 831 -25.38 -23.18 -15.54
N GLU A 832 -26.51 -22.48 -15.42
CA GLU A 832 -26.55 -21.01 -15.48
C GLU A 832 -25.69 -20.38 -14.37
N ILE A 833 -25.65 -21.02 -13.19
CA ILE A 833 -24.82 -20.60 -12.07
C ILE A 833 -23.35 -20.96 -12.31
N LEU A 834 -23.07 -22.17 -12.80
CA LEU A 834 -21.70 -22.63 -13.04
C LEU A 834 -21.00 -21.82 -14.15
N GLU A 835 -21.72 -21.43 -15.21
CA GLU A 835 -21.21 -20.60 -16.31
C GLU A 835 -20.92 -19.16 -15.88
N VAL A 836 -21.67 -18.63 -14.91
CA VAL A 836 -21.40 -17.30 -14.34
C VAL A 836 -20.23 -17.34 -13.35
N LEU A 837 -20.08 -18.43 -12.60
CA LEU A 837 -18.95 -18.63 -11.68
C LEU A 837 -17.63 -18.91 -12.41
N ILE A 838 -17.70 -19.62 -13.54
CA ILE A 838 -16.54 -20.09 -14.32
C ILE A 838 -16.73 -19.65 -15.77
N ASN A 839 -16.08 -18.54 -16.12
CA ASN A 839 -16.13 -17.94 -17.45
C ASN A 839 -15.35 -18.80 -18.46
N SER A 840 -16.09 -19.58 -19.25
CA SER A 840 -15.56 -20.49 -20.28
C SER A 840 -15.59 -19.91 -21.69
N ARG A 841 -15.79 -18.59 -21.86
CA ARG A 841 -16.04 -17.97 -23.18
C ARG A 841 -14.98 -18.28 -24.24
N ASP A 842 -13.72 -18.48 -23.83
CA ASP A 842 -12.60 -18.72 -24.74
C ASP A 842 -12.04 -20.17 -24.70
N ASP A 843 -12.45 -21.02 -23.74
CA ASP A 843 -12.03 -22.44 -23.63
C ASP A 843 -13.23 -23.35 -23.29
N PRO A 844 -13.62 -24.30 -24.17
CA PRO A 844 -14.75 -25.20 -23.93
C PRO A 844 -14.53 -26.22 -22.80
N LEU A 845 -13.30 -26.37 -22.29
CA LEU A 845 -12.93 -27.32 -21.24
C LEU A 845 -12.32 -26.61 -20.02
N PRO A 846 -13.11 -25.80 -19.28
CA PRO A 846 -12.59 -24.93 -18.22
C PRO A 846 -12.24 -25.70 -16.93
N LEU A 847 -12.67 -26.96 -16.80
CA LEU A 847 -12.40 -27.80 -15.64
C LEU A 847 -11.23 -28.76 -15.88
N PHE A 848 -10.56 -29.13 -14.79
CA PHE A 848 -9.55 -30.16 -14.71
C PHE A 848 -10.08 -31.30 -13.82
N ASP A 849 -10.12 -32.51 -14.34
CA ASP A 849 -10.49 -33.71 -13.58
C ASP A 849 -9.28 -34.23 -12.82
N GLY A 850 -9.35 -34.15 -11.48
CA GLY A 850 -8.29 -34.62 -10.58
C GLY A 850 -8.03 -36.12 -10.61
N THR A 851 -8.96 -36.94 -11.11
CA THR A 851 -8.76 -38.39 -11.22
C THR A 851 -8.06 -38.77 -12.53
N THR A 852 -8.55 -38.27 -13.66
CA THR A 852 -8.00 -38.60 -14.99
C THR A 852 -6.87 -37.68 -15.41
N LYS A 853 -6.66 -36.57 -14.69
CA LYS A 853 -5.69 -35.50 -14.98
C LYS A 853 -5.90 -34.86 -16.37
N LYS A 854 -7.14 -34.77 -16.82
CA LYS A 854 -7.52 -34.21 -18.13
C LYS A 854 -8.46 -33.01 -17.98
N LYS A 855 -8.44 -32.13 -18.98
CA LYS A 855 -9.44 -31.07 -19.10
C LYS A 855 -10.81 -31.63 -19.49
N VAL A 856 -11.87 -31.12 -18.89
CA VAL A 856 -13.26 -31.55 -19.13
C VAL A 856 -14.21 -30.34 -19.20
N SER A 857 -15.38 -30.51 -19.83
CA SER A 857 -16.41 -29.48 -19.91
C SER A 857 -17.21 -29.38 -18.61
N LEU A 858 -17.91 -28.26 -18.41
CA LEU A 858 -18.83 -28.08 -17.26
C LEU A 858 -20.00 -29.08 -17.27
N ASP A 859 -20.35 -29.67 -18.42
CA ASP A 859 -21.47 -30.61 -18.55
C ASP A 859 -21.34 -31.86 -17.67
N VAL A 860 -20.13 -32.22 -17.24
CA VAL A 860 -19.91 -33.34 -16.30
C VAL A 860 -20.59 -33.12 -14.94
N LEU A 861 -20.92 -31.87 -14.61
CA LEU A 861 -21.59 -31.44 -13.38
C LEU A 861 -23.11 -31.22 -13.55
N ARG A 862 -23.62 -31.27 -14.79
CA ARG A 862 -25.02 -30.96 -15.10
C ARG A 862 -25.96 -31.88 -14.33
N ARG A 863 -26.94 -31.29 -13.61
CA ARG A 863 -27.95 -32.02 -12.81
C ARG A 863 -27.37 -32.93 -11.71
N LYS A 864 -26.18 -32.61 -11.20
CA LYS A 864 -25.58 -33.27 -10.03
C LYS A 864 -25.63 -32.35 -8.81
N ASN A 865 -25.57 -32.93 -7.60
CA ASN A 865 -25.24 -32.15 -6.41
C ASN A 865 -23.78 -31.70 -6.50
N VAL A 866 -23.52 -30.41 -6.36
CA VAL A 866 -22.18 -29.83 -6.51
C VAL A 866 -21.78 -29.13 -5.22
N LEU A 867 -20.64 -29.54 -4.66
CA LEU A 867 -19.99 -28.89 -3.53
C LEU A 867 -18.84 -28.03 -4.05
N LEU A 868 -18.97 -26.71 -3.95
CA LEU A 868 -17.95 -25.76 -4.35
C LEU A 868 -16.99 -25.53 -3.17
N LEU A 869 -15.78 -26.05 -3.28
CA LEU A 869 -14.69 -25.73 -2.35
C LEU A 869 -14.03 -24.43 -2.82
N ILE A 870 -14.22 -23.36 -2.06
CA ILE A 870 -13.69 -22.04 -2.39
C ILE A 870 -12.57 -21.73 -1.41
N SER A 871 -11.36 -21.54 -1.93
CA SER A 871 -10.17 -21.28 -1.09
C SER A 871 -9.08 -20.53 -1.84
N GLY A 872 -8.15 -19.96 -1.08
CA GLY A 872 -6.83 -19.62 -1.59
C GLY A 872 -5.94 -20.87 -1.73
N LEU A 873 -4.62 -20.67 -1.79
CA LEU A 873 -3.61 -21.74 -1.81
C LEU A 873 -3.19 -22.21 -0.41
N ASP A 874 -3.87 -21.77 0.65
CA ASP A 874 -3.53 -22.00 2.06
C ASP A 874 -4.22 -23.24 2.66
N VAL A 875 -4.78 -24.12 1.83
CA VAL A 875 -5.33 -25.40 2.28
C VAL A 875 -4.18 -26.36 2.61
N SER A 876 -4.14 -26.83 3.85
CA SER A 876 -3.05 -27.72 4.27
C SER A 876 -3.16 -29.11 3.62
N ARG A 877 -2.01 -29.75 3.38
CA ARG A 877 -1.96 -31.11 2.80
C ARG A 877 -2.79 -32.11 3.61
N GLU A 878 -2.79 -31.97 4.92
CA GLU A 878 -3.54 -32.83 5.84
C GLU A 878 -5.05 -32.63 5.72
N GLU A 879 -5.52 -31.38 5.58
CA GLU A 879 -6.93 -31.10 5.29
C GLU A 879 -7.35 -31.70 3.95
N LEU A 880 -6.48 -31.65 2.93
CA LEU A 880 -6.74 -32.27 1.63
C LEU A 880 -6.81 -33.79 1.71
N VAL A 881 -5.94 -34.43 2.50
CA VAL A 881 -5.98 -35.88 2.76
C VAL A 881 -7.28 -36.27 3.46
N ASN A 882 -7.67 -35.54 4.51
CA ASN A 882 -8.91 -35.80 5.23
C ASN A 882 -10.15 -35.60 4.33
N LEU A 883 -10.19 -34.52 3.54
CA LEU A 883 -11.27 -34.28 2.57
C LEU A 883 -11.31 -35.36 1.49
N THR A 884 -10.13 -35.83 1.05
CA THR A 884 -10.03 -36.94 0.08
C THR A 884 -10.64 -38.20 0.65
N GLU A 885 -10.32 -38.57 1.89
CA GLU A 885 -10.90 -39.74 2.55
C GLU A 885 -12.43 -39.64 2.63
N ILE A 886 -12.96 -38.50 3.09
CA ILE A 886 -14.41 -38.29 3.19
C ILE A 886 -15.07 -38.32 1.80
N TYR A 887 -14.45 -37.71 0.80
CA TYR A 887 -14.93 -37.72 -0.58
C TYR A 887 -14.96 -39.14 -1.16
N MET A 888 -13.92 -39.95 -0.93
CA MET A 888 -13.87 -41.34 -1.38
C MET A 888 -14.94 -42.19 -0.67
N MET A 889 -15.15 -41.99 0.62
CA MET A 889 -16.22 -42.66 1.39
C MET A 889 -17.63 -42.35 0.88
N SER A 890 -17.84 -41.18 0.25
CA SER A 890 -19.14 -40.81 -0.32
C SER A 890 -19.53 -41.60 -1.58
N ARG A 891 -18.60 -42.39 -2.15
CA ARG A 891 -18.82 -43.22 -3.35
C ARG A 891 -19.44 -44.56 -2.94
N VAL A 892 -20.77 -44.66 -3.02
CA VAL A 892 -21.51 -45.87 -2.62
C VAL A 892 -21.58 -46.86 -3.80
N GLN A 893 -21.29 -48.14 -3.53
CA GLN A 893 -21.41 -49.22 -4.51
C GLN A 893 -22.87 -49.73 -4.57
N GLN A 894 -23.54 -49.55 -5.71
CA GLN A 894 -24.83 -50.21 -6.00
C GLN A 894 -24.66 -51.13 -7.21
N GLY A 895 -24.52 -52.44 -6.97
CA GLY A 895 -24.25 -53.42 -8.03
C GLY A 895 -22.88 -53.17 -8.68
N SER A 896 -22.83 -53.13 -10.02
CA SER A 896 -21.60 -52.87 -10.80
C SER A 896 -21.29 -51.39 -11.05
N ARG A 897 -22.07 -50.44 -10.50
CA ARG A 897 -21.85 -48.99 -10.68
C ARG A 897 -21.59 -48.31 -9.33
N MET A 898 -20.54 -47.49 -9.28
CA MET A 898 -20.35 -46.52 -8.19
C MET A 898 -21.29 -45.32 -8.42
N ILE A 899 -22.09 -44.97 -7.42
CA ILE A 899 -22.92 -43.76 -7.45
C ILE A 899 -22.29 -42.73 -6.52
N ALA A 900 -22.01 -41.56 -7.10
CA ALA A 900 -21.55 -40.37 -6.40
C ALA A 900 -22.75 -39.62 -5.79
N LEU A 901 -22.75 -39.39 -4.48
CA LEU A 901 -23.78 -38.56 -3.82
C LEU A 901 -23.70 -37.08 -4.27
N TYR A 902 -22.47 -36.60 -4.47
CA TYR A 902 -22.13 -35.26 -4.93
C TYR A 902 -20.79 -35.23 -5.66
N GLU A 903 -20.54 -34.17 -6.44
CA GLU A 903 -19.23 -33.85 -7.00
C GLU A 903 -18.64 -32.65 -6.27
N LEU A 904 -17.34 -32.68 -6.02
CA LEU A 904 -16.62 -31.57 -5.40
C LEU A 904 -15.86 -30.80 -6.49
N VAL A 905 -15.94 -29.48 -6.45
CA VAL A 905 -15.31 -28.59 -7.43
C VAL A 905 -14.51 -27.53 -6.70
N TRP A 906 -13.20 -27.47 -6.94
CA TRP A 906 -12.34 -26.42 -6.40
C TRP A 906 -12.42 -25.16 -7.25
N ILE A 907 -12.82 -24.04 -6.62
CA ILE A 907 -12.80 -22.69 -7.18
C ILE A 907 -11.64 -21.92 -6.52
N PRO A 908 -10.52 -21.72 -7.23
CA PRO A 908 -9.35 -21.04 -6.68
C PRO A 908 -9.53 -19.52 -6.70
N ILE A 909 -9.39 -18.86 -5.54
CA ILE A 909 -9.37 -17.40 -5.43
C ILE A 909 -7.91 -16.93 -5.38
N VAL A 910 -7.25 -16.89 -6.55
CA VAL A 910 -5.81 -16.61 -6.69
C VAL A 910 -5.51 -15.78 -7.94
N ASP A 911 -4.49 -14.94 -7.91
CA ASP A 911 -4.19 -14.01 -9.01
C ASP A 911 -3.36 -14.60 -10.15
N ALA A 912 -2.59 -15.65 -9.90
CA ALA A 912 -1.70 -16.24 -10.90
C ALA A 912 -1.64 -17.77 -10.83
N MET A 913 -1.32 -18.38 -11.98
CA MET A 913 -0.93 -19.79 -12.07
C MET A 913 0.55 -19.92 -11.70
N ASP A 914 0.82 -20.17 -10.42
CA ASP A 914 2.15 -20.53 -9.95
C ASP A 914 2.27 -22.04 -9.73
N LYS A 915 3.45 -22.52 -9.35
CA LYS A 915 3.61 -23.95 -9.10
C LYS A 915 2.77 -24.42 -7.91
N LYS A 916 2.60 -23.59 -6.88
CA LYS A 916 1.79 -23.95 -5.72
C LYS A 916 0.33 -24.22 -6.11
N PHE A 917 -0.21 -23.45 -7.06
CA PHE A 917 -1.52 -23.70 -7.68
C PHE A 917 -1.55 -25.06 -8.38
N GLU A 918 -0.57 -25.37 -9.22
CA GLU A 918 -0.50 -26.67 -9.91
C GLU A 918 -0.36 -27.84 -8.94
N ASP A 919 0.51 -27.75 -7.94
CA ASP A 919 0.71 -28.81 -6.94
C ASP A 919 -0.57 -29.03 -6.11
N THR A 920 -1.23 -27.94 -5.70
CA THR A 920 -2.52 -28.02 -4.98
C THR A 920 -3.59 -28.65 -5.86
N LYS A 921 -3.76 -28.18 -7.10
CA LYS A 921 -4.69 -28.74 -8.10
C LYS A 921 -4.44 -30.23 -8.34
N ASN A 922 -3.18 -30.62 -8.50
CA ASN A 922 -2.78 -31.99 -8.80
C ASN A 922 -2.92 -32.92 -7.59
N SER A 923 -2.87 -32.41 -6.37
CA SER A 923 -3.13 -33.18 -5.16
C SER A 923 -4.60 -33.54 -4.95
N MET A 924 -5.53 -32.82 -5.60
CA MET A 924 -6.97 -33.01 -5.44
C MET A 924 -7.50 -34.14 -6.36
N PRO A 925 -8.30 -35.09 -5.84
CA PRO A 925 -8.92 -36.17 -6.61
C PRO A 925 -10.29 -35.81 -7.21
N TRP A 926 -10.71 -34.55 -7.13
CA TRP A 926 -12.00 -34.05 -7.61
C TRP A 926 -11.80 -32.98 -8.71
N TYR A 927 -12.87 -32.33 -9.16
CA TYR A 927 -12.78 -31.34 -10.25
C TYR A 927 -12.18 -30.02 -9.76
N SER A 928 -11.41 -29.33 -10.59
CA SER A 928 -10.89 -28.00 -10.30
C SER A 928 -11.10 -27.08 -11.48
N VAL A 929 -11.27 -25.78 -11.25
CA VAL A 929 -11.07 -24.81 -12.34
C VAL A 929 -9.63 -24.92 -12.83
N HIS A 930 -9.44 -25.06 -14.15
CA HIS A 930 -8.11 -25.33 -14.72
C HIS A 930 -7.18 -24.11 -14.63
N ASN A 931 -7.72 -22.91 -14.85
CA ASN A 931 -7.00 -21.63 -14.81
C ASN A 931 -7.77 -20.63 -13.93
N PRO A 932 -7.13 -20.00 -12.92
CA PRO A 932 -7.75 -18.96 -12.10
C PRO A 932 -8.32 -17.77 -12.87
N SER A 933 -7.85 -17.50 -14.10
CA SER A 933 -8.40 -16.44 -14.96
C SER A 933 -9.84 -16.72 -15.42
N TYR A 934 -10.32 -17.96 -15.32
CA TYR A 934 -11.73 -18.28 -15.59
C TYR A 934 -12.66 -17.83 -14.46
N VAL A 935 -12.13 -17.38 -13.33
CA VAL A 935 -12.92 -16.76 -12.26
C VAL A 935 -12.62 -15.27 -12.26
N ASP A 936 -13.49 -14.50 -12.92
CA ASP A 936 -13.33 -13.05 -13.09
C ASP A 936 -13.23 -12.32 -11.73
N MET A 937 -12.48 -11.21 -11.69
CA MET A 937 -12.29 -10.40 -10.48
C MET A 937 -13.62 -9.98 -9.84
N VAL A 938 -14.64 -9.64 -10.66
CA VAL A 938 -15.97 -9.25 -10.18
C VAL A 938 -16.72 -10.44 -9.55
N VAL A 939 -16.51 -11.66 -10.07
CA VAL A 939 -17.02 -12.90 -9.47
C VAL A 939 -16.34 -13.16 -8.13
N ARG A 940 -15.01 -13.02 -8.04
CA ARG A 940 -14.26 -13.18 -6.77
C ARG A 940 -14.75 -12.22 -5.68
N LYS A 941 -14.97 -10.94 -6.03
CA LYS A 941 -15.58 -9.96 -5.12
C LYS A 941 -16.99 -10.39 -4.69
N SER A 942 -17.82 -10.82 -5.65
CA SER A 942 -19.20 -11.26 -5.38
C SER A 942 -19.28 -12.52 -4.52
N ILE A 943 -18.33 -13.44 -4.66
CA ILE A 943 -18.13 -14.60 -3.78
C ILE A 943 -17.81 -14.14 -2.35
N GLY A 944 -16.91 -13.17 -2.19
CA GLY A 944 -16.57 -12.56 -0.91
C GLY A 944 -17.76 -11.89 -0.22
N ASP A 945 -18.67 -11.28 -0.99
CA ASP A 945 -19.87 -10.61 -0.48
C ASP A 945 -20.99 -11.60 -0.11
N ARG A 946 -21.28 -12.57 -0.99
CA ARG A 946 -22.44 -13.47 -0.82
C ARG A 946 -22.19 -14.56 0.21
N TRP A 947 -21.01 -15.18 0.16
CA TRP A 947 -20.67 -16.33 1.00
C TRP A 947 -19.72 -15.97 2.15
N ASN A 948 -19.44 -14.67 2.35
CA ASN A 948 -18.52 -14.16 3.37
C ASN A 948 -17.12 -14.79 3.31
N PHE A 949 -16.65 -15.13 2.12
CA PHE A 949 -15.28 -15.61 1.93
C PHE A 949 -14.28 -14.49 2.23
N ARG A 950 -13.19 -14.82 2.92
CA ARG A 950 -12.11 -13.90 3.29
C ARG A 950 -10.73 -14.51 3.01
N SER A 951 -10.48 -15.69 3.56
CA SER A 951 -9.20 -16.42 3.39
C SER A 951 -9.39 -17.92 3.59
N LYS A 952 -10.01 -18.32 4.71
CA LYS A 952 -10.25 -19.72 5.07
C LYS A 952 -11.17 -20.43 4.06
N PRO A 953 -10.92 -21.72 3.78
CA PRO A 953 -11.73 -22.49 2.84
C PRO A 953 -13.18 -22.58 3.32
N ILE A 954 -14.11 -22.37 2.38
CA ILE A 954 -15.55 -22.58 2.59
C ILE A 954 -16.07 -23.62 1.60
N LEU A 955 -17.19 -24.25 1.96
CA LEU A 955 -17.82 -25.29 1.15
C LEU A 955 -19.28 -24.93 0.85
N VAL A 956 -19.57 -24.45 -0.34
CA VAL A 956 -20.92 -24.07 -0.75
C VAL A 956 -21.62 -25.26 -1.39
N VAL A 957 -22.89 -25.50 -1.05
CA VAL A 957 -23.65 -26.65 -1.52
C VAL A 957 -24.73 -26.22 -2.51
N LEU A 958 -24.67 -26.75 -3.72
CA LEU A 958 -25.66 -26.56 -4.77
C LEU A 958 -26.39 -27.88 -5.07
N ASP A 959 -27.71 -27.81 -5.20
CA ASP A 959 -28.52 -28.93 -5.67
C ASP A 959 -28.43 -29.10 -7.21
N PRO A 960 -29.07 -30.12 -7.81
CA PRO A 960 -29.06 -30.34 -9.26
C PRO A 960 -29.66 -29.20 -10.10
N GLN A 961 -30.49 -28.35 -9.50
CA GLN A 961 -31.10 -27.16 -10.11
C GLN A 961 -30.29 -25.88 -9.82
N GLY A 962 -29.15 -25.99 -9.14
CA GLY A 962 -28.31 -24.85 -8.77
C GLY A 962 -28.80 -24.09 -7.53
N LYS A 963 -29.81 -24.59 -6.81
CA LYS A 963 -30.26 -23.94 -5.58
C LYS A 963 -29.20 -24.06 -4.49
N GLU A 964 -28.89 -22.94 -3.86
CA GLU A 964 -27.98 -22.86 -2.70
C GLU A 964 -28.65 -23.53 -1.47
N LEU A 965 -28.18 -24.71 -1.10
CA LEU A 965 -28.66 -25.45 0.08
C LEU A 965 -27.95 -25.03 1.37
N ASN A 966 -26.67 -24.67 1.28
CA ASN A 966 -25.86 -24.21 2.40
C ASN A 966 -24.71 -23.34 1.91
N ARG A 967 -24.50 -22.20 2.58
CA ARG A 967 -23.43 -21.23 2.26
C ARG A 967 -22.06 -21.65 2.77
N ASN A 968 -22.02 -22.49 3.80
CA ASN A 968 -20.78 -23.06 4.31
C ASN A 968 -21.03 -24.37 5.05
N ALA A 969 -20.95 -25.48 4.33
CA ALA A 969 -21.06 -26.83 4.87
C ALA A 969 -19.73 -27.42 5.36
N ILE A 970 -18.62 -26.66 5.36
CA ILE A 970 -17.30 -27.18 5.71
C ILE A 970 -17.28 -27.72 7.15
N HIS A 971 -18.02 -27.07 8.06
CA HIS A 971 -18.12 -27.53 9.45
C HIS A 971 -18.89 -28.84 9.54
N MET A 972 -20.00 -28.98 8.82
CA MET A 972 -20.74 -30.25 8.75
C MET A 972 -19.85 -31.38 8.18
N MET A 973 -19.03 -31.06 7.18
CA MET A 973 -18.06 -31.99 6.60
C MET A 973 -17.03 -32.48 7.63
N TRP A 974 -16.48 -31.58 8.46
CA TRP A 974 -15.53 -31.98 9.51
C TRP A 974 -16.16 -32.70 10.70
N ILE A 975 -17.46 -32.51 10.95
CA ILE A 975 -18.16 -33.13 12.09
C ILE A 975 -18.71 -34.51 11.74
N TRP A 976 -19.40 -34.65 10.61
CA TRP A 976 -20.12 -35.88 10.24
C TRP A 976 -19.71 -36.45 8.87
N GLY A 977 -18.82 -35.78 8.13
CA GLY A 977 -18.41 -36.19 6.79
C GLY A 977 -19.59 -36.39 5.84
N PHE A 978 -19.64 -37.52 5.15
CA PHE A 978 -20.69 -37.78 4.16
C PHE A 978 -22.06 -38.05 4.79
N MET A 979 -22.14 -38.37 6.10
CA MET A 979 -23.41 -38.56 6.82
C MET A 979 -24.21 -37.25 6.96
N ALA A 980 -23.54 -36.11 6.77
CA ALA A 980 -24.17 -34.80 6.71
C ALA A 980 -24.92 -34.52 5.41
N PHE A 981 -24.77 -35.33 4.37
CA PHE A 981 -25.53 -35.20 3.12
C PHE A 981 -27.05 -35.21 3.40
N PRO A 982 -27.85 -34.30 2.79
CA PRO A 982 -27.53 -33.36 1.70
C PRO A 982 -26.95 -32.00 2.14
N PHE A 983 -26.37 -31.90 3.34
CA PHE A 983 -25.72 -30.71 3.89
C PHE A 983 -26.64 -29.49 4.06
N THR A 984 -27.94 -29.72 4.19
CA THR A 984 -28.93 -28.68 4.46
C THR A 984 -28.94 -28.30 5.94
N THR A 985 -29.41 -27.08 6.24
CA THR A 985 -29.62 -26.62 7.63
C THR A 985 -30.54 -27.57 8.41
N ASP A 986 -31.64 -28.02 7.81
CA ASP A 986 -32.57 -28.97 8.47
C ASP A 986 -31.89 -30.31 8.82
N LYS A 987 -30.96 -30.77 7.98
CA LYS A 987 -30.18 -31.98 8.22
C LYS A 987 -29.17 -31.76 9.36
N GLU A 988 -28.55 -30.58 9.42
CA GLU A 988 -27.65 -30.17 10.50
C GLU A 988 -28.39 -30.16 11.85
N GLU A 989 -29.58 -29.57 11.91
CA GLU A 989 -30.43 -29.56 13.10
C GLU A 989 -30.87 -30.96 13.52
N ALA A 990 -31.21 -31.83 12.54
CA ALA A 990 -31.54 -33.22 12.82
C ALA A 990 -30.37 -33.99 13.45
N LEU A 991 -29.15 -33.84 12.90
CA LEU A 991 -27.95 -34.48 13.46
C LEU A 991 -27.66 -33.98 14.87
N TRP A 992 -27.85 -32.69 15.14
CA TRP A 992 -27.65 -32.16 16.48
C TRP A 992 -28.65 -32.65 17.53
N ARG A 993 -29.88 -33.04 17.14
CA ARG A 993 -30.88 -33.56 18.08
C ARG A 993 -30.51 -34.91 18.67
N ASP A 994 -29.74 -35.71 17.94
CA ASP A 994 -29.34 -37.06 18.35
C ASP A 994 -27.98 -37.06 19.09
N GLU A 995 -27.30 -35.92 19.16
CA GLU A 995 -25.95 -35.80 19.72
C GLU A 995 -25.93 -35.28 21.17
N THR A 996 -25.03 -35.84 21.98
CA THR A 996 -24.78 -35.41 23.37
C THR A 996 -23.30 -35.21 23.63
N TRP A 997 -22.95 -34.46 24.68
CA TRP A 997 -21.55 -34.26 25.09
C TRP A 997 -20.93 -35.58 25.56
N SER A 998 -20.20 -36.24 24.68
CA SER A 998 -19.60 -37.56 24.89
C SER A 998 -18.20 -37.64 24.29
N LEU A 999 -17.38 -38.59 24.74
CA LEU A 999 -16.11 -38.88 24.09
C LEU A 999 -16.29 -39.26 22.61
N ASN A 1000 -17.40 -39.90 22.25
CA ASN A 1000 -17.74 -40.20 20.86
C ASN A 1000 -17.91 -38.92 20.03
N LEU A 1001 -18.64 -37.90 20.49
CA LEU A 1001 -18.77 -36.65 19.71
C LEU A 1001 -17.40 -36.03 19.38
N ILE A 1002 -16.48 -36.09 20.34
CA ILE A 1002 -15.13 -35.53 20.23
C ILE A 1002 -14.22 -36.41 19.35
N LEU A 1003 -14.39 -37.74 19.38
CA LEU A 1003 -13.45 -38.71 18.78
C LEU A 1003 -13.97 -39.45 17.52
N ALA A 1004 -15.29 -39.53 17.31
CA ALA A 1004 -15.94 -40.57 16.49
C ALA A 1004 -15.85 -40.40 14.96
N TYR A 1005 -15.25 -39.32 14.45
CA TYR A 1005 -15.19 -39.13 13.00
C TYR A 1005 -13.88 -38.52 12.47
N SER A 1006 -12.90 -38.25 13.34
CA SER A 1006 -11.69 -37.52 12.95
C SER A 1006 -10.50 -38.41 12.55
N GLY A 1007 -10.74 -39.67 12.17
CA GLY A 1007 -9.63 -40.62 11.94
C GLY A 1007 -8.70 -40.73 13.14
N ILE A 1008 -9.19 -40.39 14.35
CA ILE A 1008 -8.40 -40.43 15.57
C ILE A 1008 -8.14 -41.90 15.90
N ASP A 1009 -6.92 -42.13 16.35
CA ASP A 1009 -6.31 -43.43 16.55
C ASP A 1009 -7.30 -44.51 17.05
N ILE A 1010 -7.35 -45.61 16.30
CA ILE A 1010 -8.22 -46.76 16.55
C ILE A 1010 -8.07 -47.30 17.98
N THR A 1011 -6.91 -47.11 18.60
CA THR A 1011 -6.62 -47.49 19.99
C THR A 1011 -7.47 -46.70 20.98
N VAL A 1012 -7.55 -45.37 20.84
CA VAL A 1012 -8.37 -44.54 21.75
C VAL A 1012 -9.85 -44.85 21.54
N TYR A 1013 -10.28 -45.07 20.29
CA TYR A 1013 -11.64 -45.49 19.99
C TYR A 1013 -11.99 -46.85 20.61
N ASN A 1014 -11.07 -47.82 20.57
CA ASN A 1014 -11.25 -49.12 21.20
C ASN A 1014 -11.36 -49.01 22.72
N TRP A 1015 -10.58 -48.13 23.37
CA TRP A 1015 -10.72 -47.90 24.81
C TRP A 1015 -12.10 -47.37 25.21
N VAL A 1016 -12.69 -46.51 24.37
CA VAL A 1016 -14.05 -46.02 24.56
C VAL A 1016 -15.05 -47.17 24.46
N ARG A 1017 -14.87 -48.08 23.49
CA ARG A 1017 -15.71 -49.28 23.34
C ARG A 1017 -15.55 -50.29 24.48
N GLU A 1018 -14.36 -50.37 25.08
CA GLU A 1018 -14.04 -51.23 26.21
C GLU A 1018 -14.51 -50.66 27.57
N ASP A 1019 -15.21 -49.51 27.59
CA ASP A 1019 -15.70 -48.83 28.80
C ASP A 1019 -14.59 -48.49 29.83
N LYS A 1020 -13.36 -48.23 29.34
CA LYS A 1020 -12.23 -47.83 30.19
C LYS A 1020 -12.35 -46.37 30.65
N TYR A 1021 -11.67 -46.05 31.75
CA TYR A 1021 -11.41 -44.65 32.12
C TYR A 1021 -10.31 -44.08 31.22
N ILE A 1022 -10.57 -42.94 30.60
CA ILE A 1022 -9.64 -42.32 29.64
C ILE A 1022 -9.39 -40.88 30.05
N PHE A 1023 -8.12 -40.55 30.30
CA PHE A 1023 -7.66 -39.17 30.38
C PHE A 1023 -7.12 -38.69 29.03
N LEU A 1024 -7.79 -37.71 28.44
CA LEU A 1024 -7.23 -36.89 27.37
C LEU A 1024 -6.59 -35.66 28.00
N TYR A 1025 -5.32 -35.40 27.72
CA TYR A 1025 -4.62 -34.27 28.31
C TYR A 1025 -3.69 -33.57 27.32
N GLY A 1026 -3.41 -32.30 27.58
CA GLY A 1026 -2.57 -31.47 26.72
C GLY A 1026 -1.93 -30.30 27.46
N GLY A 1027 -0.97 -29.66 26.82
CA GLY A 1027 -0.12 -28.63 27.41
C GLY A 1027 1.31 -28.72 26.89
N ASP A 1028 2.13 -27.71 27.13
CA ASP A 1028 3.54 -27.66 26.71
C ASP A 1028 4.52 -27.66 27.90
N ASN A 1029 4.02 -27.78 29.13
CA ASN A 1029 4.82 -27.83 30.34
C ASN A 1029 5.16 -29.30 30.68
N ILE A 1030 6.39 -29.71 30.36
CA ILE A 1030 6.90 -31.07 30.60
C ILE A 1030 6.89 -31.44 32.09
N GLU A 1031 7.19 -30.50 32.98
CA GLU A 1031 7.20 -30.78 34.42
C GLU A 1031 5.78 -31.04 34.94
N TRP A 1032 4.81 -30.26 34.47
CA TRP A 1032 3.40 -30.51 34.74
C TRP A 1032 2.96 -31.86 34.20
N ILE A 1033 3.34 -32.21 32.96
CA ILE A 1033 3.00 -33.50 32.33
C ILE A 1033 3.50 -34.66 33.21
N ARG A 1034 4.79 -34.64 33.59
CA ARG A 1034 5.37 -35.69 34.45
C ARG A 1034 4.65 -35.81 35.80
N LYS A 1035 4.43 -34.68 36.48
CA LYS A 1035 3.72 -34.69 37.78
C LYS A 1035 2.30 -35.22 37.63
N PHE A 1036 1.60 -34.79 36.60
CA PHE A 1036 0.22 -35.19 36.34
C PHE A 1036 0.11 -36.68 36.03
N THR A 1037 0.92 -37.21 35.10
CA THR A 1037 0.88 -38.63 34.72
C THR A 1037 1.23 -39.54 35.89
N ASN A 1038 2.22 -39.16 36.71
CA ASN A 1038 2.62 -39.95 37.87
C ASN A 1038 1.51 -39.96 38.94
N ASN A 1039 0.89 -38.81 39.21
CA ASN A 1039 -0.23 -38.73 40.16
C ASN A 1039 -1.43 -39.55 39.68
N VAL A 1040 -1.77 -39.49 38.39
CA VAL A 1040 -2.88 -40.26 37.81
C VAL A 1040 -2.60 -41.76 37.87
N GLN A 1041 -1.38 -42.21 37.58
CA GLN A 1041 -1.01 -43.63 37.68
C GLN A 1041 -1.05 -44.13 39.14
N ALA A 1042 -0.56 -43.34 40.09
CA ALA A 1042 -0.63 -43.66 41.52
C ALA A 1042 -2.09 -43.74 41.99
N MET A 1043 -2.92 -42.77 41.60
CA MET A 1043 -4.36 -42.74 41.88
C MET A 1043 -5.07 -43.96 41.29
N ALA A 1044 -4.82 -44.29 40.02
CA ALA A 1044 -5.45 -45.43 39.35
C ALA A 1044 -5.11 -46.77 40.02
N THR A 1045 -3.83 -46.92 40.42
CA THR A 1045 -3.33 -48.10 41.13
C THR A 1045 -3.98 -48.23 42.51
N ALA A 1046 -4.06 -47.12 43.26
CA ALA A 1046 -4.67 -47.10 44.60
C ALA A 1046 -6.20 -47.27 44.57
N ALA A 1047 -6.86 -46.81 43.52
CA ALA A 1047 -8.31 -46.95 43.33
C ALA A 1047 -8.72 -48.28 42.66
N HIS A 1048 -7.76 -49.07 42.18
CA HIS A 1048 -7.99 -50.31 41.41
C HIS A 1048 -8.89 -50.13 40.17
N ILE A 1049 -8.69 -49.05 39.41
CA ILE A 1049 -9.47 -48.75 38.19
C ILE A 1049 -8.66 -48.97 36.90
N PRO A 1050 -9.27 -49.53 35.83
CA PRO A 1050 -8.62 -49.66 34.52
C PRO A 1050 -8.62 -48.29 33.81
N LEU A 1051 -7.48 -47.61 33.83
CA LEU A 1051 -7.32 -46.25 33.34
C LEU A 1051 -6.21 -46.16 32.28
N GLU A 1052 -6.54 -45.52 31.16
CA GLU A 1052 -5.64 -45.21 30.07
C GLU A 1052 -5.48 -43.68 29.92
N MET A 1053 -4.35 -43.25 29.35
CA MET A 1053 -4.05 -41.83 29.14
C MET A 1053 -3.58 -41.59 27.72
N ALA A 1054 -4.12 -40.56 27.06
CA ALA A 1054 -3.68 -40.11 25.75
C ALA A 1054 -3.32 -38.61 25.76
N TYR A 1055 -2.12 -38.31 25.31
CA TYR A 1055 -1.66 -36.93 25.10
C TYR A 1055 -2.13 -36.40 23.74
N VAL A 1056 -2.90 -35.32 23.77
CA VAL A 1056 -3.49 -34.64 22.60
C VAL A 1056 -2.75 -33.34 22.26
N GLY A 1057 -1.98 -32.78 23.17
CA GLY A 1057 -1.19 -31.56 22.91
C GLY A 1057 -2.01 -30.26 22.85
N LYS A 1058 -1.55 -29.31 22.03
CA LYS A 1058 -2.12 -27.95 21.87
C LYS A 1058 -2.53 -27.70 20.42
N SER A 1059 -3.37 -26.70 20.17
CA SER A 1059 -3.87 -26.38 18.83
C SER A 1059 -2.81 -25.83 17.88
N ASN A 1060 -1.71 -25.32 18.43
CA ASN A 1060 -0.59 -24.81 17.67
C ASN A 1060 0.60 -25.75 17.92
N THR A 1061 1.03 -26.46 16.89
CA THR A 1061 2.21 -27.32 16.96
C THR A 1061 3.44 -26.43 17.13
N THR A 1062 4.00 -26.44 18.33
CA THR A 1062 5.25 -25.75 18.64
C THR A 1062 6.34 -26.78 18.87
N GLN A 1063 7.60 -26.39 18.70
CA GLN A 1063 8.75 -27.23 19.06
C GLN A 1063 8.65 -27.77 20.51
N LYS A 1064 7.94 -27.07 21.40
CA LYS A 1064 7.67 -27.51 22.78
C LYS A 1064 6.71 -28.70 22.85
N VAL A 1065 5.68 -28.75 22.00
CA VAL A 1065 4.75 -29.90 21.90
C VAL A 1065 5.50 -31.12 21.36
N GLN A 1066 6.36 -30.94 20.35
CA GLN A 1066 7.19 -32.03 19.82
C GLN A 1066 8.13 -32.61 20.89
N ARG A 1067 8.83 -31.74 21.64
CA ARG A 1067 9.66 -32.16 22.79
C ARG A 1067 8.87 -32.87 23.89
N ALA A 1068 7.62 -32.46 24.12
CA ALA A 1068 6.73 -33.14 25.06
C ALA A 1068 6.37 -34.55 24.58
N ILE A 1069 6.05 -34.72 23.29
CA ILE A 1069 5.79 -36.04 22.68
C ILE A 1069 7.03 -36.94 22.79
N GLU A 1070 8.22 -36.43 22.44
CA GLU A 1070 9.49 -37.15 22.59
C GLU A 1070 9.71 -37.58 24.04
N THR A 1071 9.47 -36.68 25.00
CA THR A 1071 9.62 -37.00 26.42
C THR A 1071 8.62 -38.08 26.88
N ILE A 1072 7.35 -37.97 26.46
CA ILE A 1072 6.30 -38.94 26.78
C ILE A 1072 6.66 -40.31 26.20
N SER A 1073 7.17 -40.36 24.97
CA SER A 1073 7.61 -41.57 24.30
C SER A 1073 8.81 -42.22 24.99
N VAL A 1074 9.87 -41.46 25.25
CA VAL A 1074 11.10 -41.94 25.90
C VAL A 1074 10.83 -42.42 27.33
N GLN A 1075 10.04 -41.66 28.09
CA GLN A 1075 9.74 -41.97 29.49
C GLN A 1075 8.52 -42.89 29.64
N LYS A 1076 7.89 -43.29 28.54
CA LYS A 1076 6.69 -44.16 28.48
C LYS A 1076 5.57 -43.70 29.44
N LEU A 1077 5.32 -42.38 29.47
CA LEU A 1077 4.38 -41.79 30.44
C LEU A 1077 2.91 -42.10 30.06
N SER A 1078 2.57 -42.08 28.78
CA SER A 1078 1.24 -42.36 28.26
C SER A 1078 1.28 -42.64 26.75
N TYR A 1079 0.13 -43.00 26.17
CA TYR A 1079 -0.07 -42.95 24.72
C TYR A 1079 -0.11 -41.47 24.24
N TYR A 1080 0.19 -41.22 22.97
CA TYR A 1080 0.19 -39.89 22.38
C TYR A 1080 -0.37 -39.93 20.96
N LEU A 1081 -1.07 -38.86 20.56
CA LEU A 1081 -1.60 -38.73 19.20
C LEU A 1081 -0.53 -38.18 18.24
N PRO A 1082 -0.44 -38.69 17.00
CA PRO A 1082 0.36 -38.08 15.94
C PRO A 1082 -0.07 -36.63 15.64
N ASP A 1083 0.84 -35.78 15.18
CA ASP A 1083 0.56 -34.34 14.93
C ASP A 1083 -0.63 -34.11 13.99
N THR A 1084 -0.78 -34.94 12.96
CA THR A 1084 -1.90 -34.88 12.01
C THR A 1084 -3.25 -35.11 12.68
N MET A 1085 -3.31 -36.03 13.66
CA MET A 1085 -4.51 -36.30 14.45
C MET A 1085 -4.77 -35.21 15.48
N VAL A 1086 -3.72 -34.63 16.07
CA VAL A 1086 -3.84 -33.48 16.97
C VAL A 1086 -4.49 -32.30 16.25
N ARG A 1087 -4.02 -31.97 15.04
CA ARG A 1087 -4.61 -30.90 14.23
C ARG A 1087 -6.07 -31.19 13.88
N SER A 1088 -6.36 -32.42 13.46
CA SER A 1088 -7.72 -32.87 13.13
C SER A 1088 -8.67 -32.78 14.34
N PHE A 1089 -8.20 -33.16 15.53
CA PHE A 1089 -8.95 -33.02 16.79
C PHE A 1089 -9.34 -31.55 17.06
N TRP A 1090 -8.39 -30.63 16.96
CA TRP A 1090 -8.66 -29.21 17.20
C TRP A 1090 -9.52 -28.56 16.09
N THR A 1091 -9.33 -28.94 14.83
CA THR A 1091 -10.18 -28.49 13.70
C THR A 1091 -11.62 -28.96 13.86
N ARG A 1092 -11.82 -30.20 14.33
CA ARG A 1092 -13.15 -30.73 14.66
C ARG A 1092 -13.82 -29.93 15.78
N LEU A 1093 -13.14 -29.71 16.90
CA LEU A 1093 -13.69 -28.94 18.03
C LEU A 1093 -14.09 -27.51 17.62
N LYS A 1094 -13.24 -26.85 16.84
CA LYS A 1094 -13.55 -25.53 16.26
C LYS A 1094 -14.78 -25.61 15.35
N SER A 1095 -14.86 -26.63 14.49
CA SER A 1095 -16.00 -26.82 13.59
C SER A 1095 -17.31 -27.05 14.33
N ILE A 1096 -17.30 -27.81 15.43
CA ILE A 1096 -18.49 -27.97 16.29
C ILE A 1096 -18.96 -26.61 16.82
N LEU A 1097 -18.03 -25.80 17.34
CA LEU A 1097 -18.37 -24.46 17.83
C LEU A 1097 -18.96 -23.59 16.72
N PHE A 1098 -18.35 -23.56 15.54
CA PHE A 1098 -18.83 -22.77 14.40
C PHE A 1098 -20.19 -23.24 13.87
N SER A 1099 -20.41 -24.56 13.76
CA SER A 1099 -21.71 -25.14 13.39
C SER A 1099 -22.83 -24.68 14.34
N LYS A 1100 -22.60 -24.74 15.66
CA LYS A 1100 -23.57 -24.29 16.66
C LYS A 1100 -23.85 -22.78 16.61
N ILE A 1101 -22.82 -21.98 16.34
CA ILE A 1101 -22.96 -20.53 16.14
C ILE A 1101 -23.77 -20.24 14.87
N GLN A 1102 -23.51 -20.96 13.77
CA GLN A 1102 -24.20 -20.83 12.49
C GLN A 1102 -25.72 -21.07 12.60
N LEU A 1103 -26.13 -22.06 13.40
CA LEU A 1103 -27.55 -22.34 13.67
C LEU A 1103 -28.23 -21.32 14.60
N LYS A 1104 -27.52 -20.30 15.08
CA LYS A 1104 -28.04 -19.28 16.03
C LYS A 1104 -28.75 -19.87 17.25
N GLY A 1105 -28.31 -21.04 17.71
CA GLY A 1105 -28.90 -21.71 18.86
C GLY A 1105 -28.61 -21.00 20.18
N ALA A 1106 -29.51 -21.13 21.15
CA ALA A 1106 -29.25 -20.74 22.54
C ALA A 1106 -28.01 -21.47 23.09
N GLU A 1107 -27.37 -20.96 24.15
CA GLU A 1107 -26.23 -21.64 24.78
C GLU A 1107 -26.61 -23.05 25.23
N ASP A 1108 -26.16 -24.05 24.47
CA ASP A 1108 -26.37 -25.45 24.80
C ASP A 1108 -25.19 -26.00 25.64
N PRO A 1109 -25.39 -27.12 26.35
CA PRO A 1109 -24.34 -27.71 27.16
C PRO A 1109 -23.07 -28.05 26.36
N ILE A 1110 -23.21 -28.50 25.11
CA ILE A 1110 -22.06 -28.88 24.26
C ILE A 1110 -21.17 -27.67 23.98
N MET A 1111 -21.78 -26.55 23.59
CA MET A 1111 -21.09 -25.29 23.33
C MET A 1111 -20.34 -24.80 24.57
N ARG A 1112 -20.95 -24.92 25.76
CA ARG A 1112 -20.30 -24.55 27.03
C ARG A 1112 -19.03 -25.36 27.28
N HIS A 1113 -19.08 -26.67 27.11
CA HIS A 1113 -17.93 -27.57 27.32
C HIS A 1113 -16.80 -27.30 26.33
N ILE A 1114 -17.12 -27.06 25.06
CA ILE A 1114 -16.11 -26.76 24.02
C ILE A 1114 -15.45 -25.41 24.28
N LYS A 1115 -16.20 -24.38 24.66
CA LYS A 1115 -15.63 -23.07 25.05
C LYS A 1115 -14.66 -23.20 26.23
N LYS A 1116 -14.99 -24.03 27.24
CA LYS A 1116 -14.06 -24.31 28.37
C LYS A 1116 -12.78 -24.97 27.88
N LEU A 1117 -12.88 -26.01 27.06
CA LEU A 1117 -11.73 -26.75 26.54
C LEU A 1117 -10.80 -25.87 25.69
N LEU A 1118 -11.37 -25.11 24.74
CA LEU A 1118 -10.62 -24.15 23.93
C LEU A 1118 -9.98 -23.05 24.79
N SER A 1119 -10.64 -22.64 25.87
CA SER A 1119 -10.06 -21.66 26.80
C SER A 1119 -8.90 -22.21 27.62
N TYR A 1120 -8.98 -23.45 28.10
CA TYR A 1120 -7.94 -24.01 28.95
C TYR A 1120 -6.67 -24.32 28.15
N GLU A 1121 -6.82 -24.77 26.90
CA GLU A 1121 -5.69 -24.99 25.99
C GLU A 1121 -4.83 -23.73 25.80
N LYS A 1122 -5.47 -22.55 25.73
CA LYS A 1122 -4.78 -21.27 25.63
C LYS A 1122 -4.10 -20.83 26.93
N LYS A 1123 -4.71 -21.14 28.09
CA LYS A 1123 -4.21 -20.73 29.41
C LYS A 1123 -3.05 -21.58 29.93
N GLY A 1124 -2.88 -22.81 29.43
CA GLY A 1124 -1.79 -23.68 29.85
C GLY A 1124 -2.08 -25.15 29.60
N SER A 1125 -1.80 -25.99 30.61
CA SER A 1125 -2.15 -27.40 30.57
C SER A 1125 -3.63 -27.62 30.86
N TRP A 1126 -4.20 -28.70 30.31
CA TRP A 1126 -5.60 -29.08 30.48
C TRP A 1126 -5.73 -30.60 30.53
N ALA A 1127 -6.81 -31.09 31.16
CA ALA A 1127 -7.14 -32.51 31.13
C ALA A 1127 -8.66 -32.71 31.10
N LEU A 1128 -9.06 -33.81 30.49
CA LEU A 1128 -10.43 -34.27 30.33
C LEU A 1128 -10.46 -35.76 30.70
N ILE A 1129 -11.36 -36.14 31.60
CA ILE A 1129 -11.59 -37.54 31.96
C ILE A 1129 -12.98 -37.97 31.49
N GLY A 1130 -13.07 -39.12 30.85
CA GLY A 1130 -14.34 -39.77 30.56
C GLY A 1130 -14.25 -41.28 30.75
N ARG A 1131 -15.41 -41.92 30.86
CA ARG A 1131 -15.55 -43.37 30.90
C ARG A 1131 -16.48 -43.81 29.77
N GLY A 1132 -15.97 -44.62 28.85
CA GLY A 1132 -16.75 -45.04 27.67
C GLY A 1132 -17.40 -43.84 26.95
N SER A 1133 -18.70 -43.95 26.65
CA SER A 1133 -19.48 -42.86 26.03
C SER A 1133 -20.10 -41.87 27.02
N GLN A 1134 -19.80 -41.97 28.32
CA GLN A 1134 -20.37 -41.11 29.36
C GLN A 1134 -19.81 -39.68 29.31
N PHE A 1135 -20.53 -38.74 29.95
CA PHE A 1135 -20.21 -37.31 29.98
C PHE A 1135 -18.81 -37.04 30.56
N PRO A 1136 -17.84 -36.56 29.76
CA PRO A 1136 -16.51 -36.31 30.28
C PRO A 1136 -16.42 -35.02 31.11
N THR A 1137 -15.63 -35.05 32.19
CA THR A 1137 -15.33 -33.90 33.04
C THR A 1137 -14.07 -33.20 32.53
N ILE A 1138 -14.16 -31.88 32.32
CA ILE A 1138 -13.08 -31.04 31.79
C ILE A 1138 -12.56 -30.13 32.89
N GLY A 1139 -11.23 -30.01 33.02
CA GLY A 1139 -10.63 -29.15 34.01
C GLY A 1139 -9.35 -28.48 33.54
N HIS A 1140 -9.05 -27.35 34.18
CA HIS A 1140 -7.80 -26.64 34.00
C HIS A 1140 -6.65 -27.45 34.61
N GLY A 1141 -5.45 -27.39 34.03
CA GLY A 1141 -4.32 -28.21 34.45
C GLY A 1141 -3.95 -28.07 35.93
N SER A 1142 -4.16 -26.89 36.52
CA SER A 1142 -3.94 -26.70 37.97
C SER A 1142 -4.96 -27.42 38.86
N THR A 1143 -6.26 -27.36 38.53
CA THR A 1143 -7.29 -28.02 39.33
C THR A 1143 -7.25 -29.53 39.13
N MET A 1144 -6.98 -29.97 37.90
CA MET A 1144 -6.81 -31.40 37.58
C MET A 1144 -5.59 -32.01 38.25
N LEU A 1145 -4.45 -31.32 38.27
CA LEU A 1145 -3.25 -31.79 38.99
C LEU A 1145 -3.48 -31.83 40.50
N GLN A 1146 -4.15 -30.83 41.06
CA GLN A 1146 -4.46 -30.82 42.49
C GLN A 1146 -5.47 -31.92 42.86
N THR A 1147 -6.49 -32.15 42.04
CA THR A 1147 -7.49 -33.22 42.25
C THR A 1147 -6.82 -34.59 42.35
N THR A 1148 -5.82 -34.86 41.51
CA THR A 1148 -5.09 -36.13 41.51
C THR A 1148 -4.03 -36.21 42.61
N ALA A 1149 -3.42 -35.09 43.02
CA ALA A 1149 -2.50 -35.03 44.15
C ALA A 1149 -3.21 -35.24 45.50
N ASP A 1150 -4.40 -34.66 45.65
CA ASP A 1150 -5.21 -34.69 46.87
C ASP A 1150 -6.03 -35.99 47.00
N PHE A 1151 -5.69 -37.05 46.26
CA PHE A 1151 -6.46 -38.30 46.23
C PHE A 1151 -6.74 -38.86 47.63
N ASP A 1152 -5.77 -38.77 48.54
CA ASP A 1152 -5.92 -39.23 49.93
C ASP A 1152 -7.04 -38.52 50.70
N LEU A 1153 -7.41 -37.29 50.31
CA LEU A 1153 -8.44 -36.50 50.98
C LEU A 1153 -9.86 -36.90 50.55
N TRP A 1154 -10.03 -37.54 49.40
CA TRP A 1154 -11.35 -37.89 48.88
C TRP A 1154 -11.54 -39.37 48.54
N LYS A 1155 -10.48 -40.19 48.57
CA LYS A 1155 -10.54 -41.64 48.31
C LYS A 1155 -11.55 -42.39 49.19
N GLU A 1156 -11.79 -41.93 50.42
CA GLU A 1156 -12.73 -42.55 51.35
C GLU A 1156 -14.18 -42.49 50.86
N HIS A 1157 -14.51 -41.58 49.94
CA HIS A 1157 -15.85 -41.48 49.37
C HIS A 1157 -16.11 -42.49 48.24
N ILE A 1158 -15.06 -43.07 47.64
CA ILE A 1158 -15.17 -43.96 46.47
C ILE A 1158 -16.03 -45.20 46.74
N PRO A 1159 -15.89 -45.93 47.88
CA PRO A 1159 -16.74 -47.08 48.17
C PRO A 1159 -18.23 -46.75 48.28
N THR A 1160 -18.56 -45.50 48.63
CA THR A 1160 -19.95 -45.06 48.87
C THR A 1160 -20.59 -44.40 47.65
N LYS A 1161 -19.82 -43.63 46.86
CA LYS A 1161 -20.32 -42.79 45.76
C LYS A 1161 -19.84 -43.23 44.38
N GLY A 1162 -18.87 -44.13 44.31
CA GLY A 1162 -18.16 -44.47 43.07
C GLY A 1162 -17.09 -43.44 42.69
N PHE A 1163 -16.18 -43.84 41.81
CA PHE A 1163 -15.04 -43.01 41.40
C PHE A 1163 -15.50 -41.74 40.65
N ASP A 1164 -16.40 -41.88 39.67
CA ASP A 1164 -16.87 -40.79 38.81
C ASP A 1164 -17.44 -39.61 39.61
N LEU A 1165 -18.37 -39.89 40.52
CA LEU A 1165 -19.02 -38.86 41.32
C LEU A 1165 -18.06 -38.25 42.35
N SER A 1166 -17.24 -39.07 43.02
CA SER A 1166 -16.26 -38.58 44.01
C SER A 1166 -15.22 -37.67 43.37
N PHE A 1167 -14.69 -38.05 42.20
CA PHE A 1167 -13.74 -37.24 41.45
C PHE A 1167 -14.37 -35.91 41.03
N LYS A 1168 -15.58 -35.95 40.47
CA LYS A 1168 -16.30 -34.77 39.99
C LYS A 1168 -16.62 -33.79 41.12
N GLU A 1169 -17.18 -34.26 42.24
CA GLU A 1169 -17.51 -33.40 43.39
C GLU A 1169 -16.27 -32.70 43.97
N TYR A 1170 -15.15 -33.41 44.10
CA TYR A 1170 -13.91 -32.82 44.61
C TYR A 1170 -13.31 -31.82 43.61
N HIS A 1171 -13.27 -32.18 42.33
CA HIS A 1171 -12.83 -31.27 41.27
C HIS A 1171 -13.68 -30.00 41.20
N ASP A 1172 -15.01 -30.13 41.25
CA ASP A 1172 -15.94 -29.01 41.18
C ASP A 1172 -15.80 -28.08 42.39
N LYS A 1173 -15.49 -28.62 43.58
CA LYS A 1173 -15.14 -27.84 44.78
C LYS A 1173 -13.87 -27.00 44.56
N LEU A 1174 -12.82 -27.59 44.01
CA LEU A 1174 -11.57 -26.87 43.68
C LEU A 1174 -11.78 -25.84 42.57
N HIS A 1175 -12.60 -26.17 41.57
CA HIS A 1175 -12.93 -25.29 40.46
C HIS A 1175 -13.71 -24.06 40.94
N ALA A 1176 -14.74 -24.25 41.78
CA ALA A 1176 -15.54 -23.17 42.35
C ALA A 1176 -14.69 -22.19 43.20
N ALA A 1177 -13.70 -22.70 43.94
CA ALA A 1177 -12.81 -21.87 44.74
C ALA A 1177 -11.85 -20.99 43.90
N ALA A 1178 -11.63 -21.33 42.62
CA ALA A 1178 -10.60 -20.72 41.80
C ALA A 1178 -11.05 -19.50 40.98
N ASN A 1179 -12.34 -19.10 41.02
CA ASN A 1179 -12.91 -17.90 40.37
C ASN A 1179 -12.35 -17.61 38.95
N LYS A 1180 -12.42 -18.58 38.03
CA LYS A 1180 -11.80 -18.46 36.69
C LYS A 1180 -12.78 -17.98 35.62
N CYS A 1181 -12.48 -16.89 34.91
CA CYS A 1181 -13.16 -16.57 33.63
C CYS A 1181 -12.57 -17.39 32.46
N CYS A 1182 -13.35 -17.60 31.39
CA CYS A 1182 -12.85 -18.17 30.13
C CYS A 1182 -12.37 -17.10 29.13
N ARG A 1183 -11.42 -17.48 28.27
CA ARG A 1183 -10.95 -16.74 27.10
C ARG A 1183 -11.18 -17.62 25.87
N VAL A 1184 -11.98 -17.15 24.92
CA VAL A 1184 -12.21 -17.84 23.64
C VAL A 1184 -11.71 -16.92 22.54
N GLU A 1185 -10.84 -17.44 21.69
CA GLU A 1185 -10.28 -16.71 20.55
C GLU A 1185 -10.94 -17.20 19.27
N PHE A 1186 -11.42 -16.26 18.47
CA PHE A 1186 -11.86 -16.51 17.11
C PHE A 1186 -10.76 -16.00 16.15
N PRO A 1187 -10.48 -16.70 15.04
CA PRO A 1187 -9.67 -16.13 13.97
C PRO A 1187 -10.30 -14.81 13.50
N ASN A 1188 -9.48 -13.78 13.25
CA ASN A 1188 -9.93 -12.46 12.83
C ASN A 1188 -10.80 -12.48 11.56
N GLU A 1189 -10.72 -13.56 10.76
CA GLU A 1189 -11.44 -13.72 9.50
C GLU A 1189 -12.73 -14.57 9.59
N ALA A 1190 -13.13 -15.04 10.77
CA ALA A 1190 -14.31 -15.88 10.91
C ALA A 1190 -15.62 -15.07 10.82
N ALA A 1191 -16.36 -15.23 9.73
CA ALA A 1191 -17.69 -14.65 9.57
C ALA A 1191 -18.71 -15.31 10.53
N GLY A 1192 -19.60 -14.52 11.13
CA GLY A 1192 -20.70 -15.04 11.96
C GLY A 1192 -20.45 -15.08 13.47
N ILE A 1193 -19.41 -14.44 13.99
CA ILE A 1193 -19.19 -14.32 15.44
C ILE A 1193 -20.33 -13.49 16.07
N PRO A 1194 -21.02 -14.00 17.11
CA PRO A 1194 -22.08 -13.26 17.82
C PRO A 1194 -21.57 -11.95 18.41
N GLU A 1195 -22.40 -10.89 18.40
CA GLU A 1195 -22.03 -9.59 18.99
C GLU A 1195 -21.89 -9.66 20.52
N ASP A 1196 -22.72 -10.48 21.15
CA ASP A 1196 -22.70 -10.75 22.59
C ASP A 1196 -22.53 -12.26 22.83
N MET A 1197 -21.60 -12.63 23.72
CA MET A 1197 -21.38 -14.03 24.11
C MET A 1197 -21.23 -14.16 25.62
N GLY A 1198 -21.96 -15.08 26.24
CA GLY A 1198 -21.79 -15.40 27.66
C GLY A 1198 -20.49 -16.16 27.93
N CYS A 1199 -19.82 -15.83 29.03
CA CYS A 1199 -18.72 -16.63 29.56
C CYS A 1199 -19.25 -17.96 30.11
N PRO A 1200 -18.72 -19.13 29.70
CA PRO A 1200 -19.19 -20.44 30.17
C PRO A 1200 -18.90 -20.74 31.64
N GLU A 1201 -18.13 -19.87 32.33
CA GLU A 1201 -17.79 -20.02 33.75
C GLU A 1201 -18.52 -19.01 34.64
N CYS A 1202 -18.59 -17.73 34.25
CA CYS A 1202 -19.18 -16.68 35.08
C CYS A 1202 -20.49 -16.10 34.53
N SER A 1203 -20.95 -16.57 33.37
CA SER A 1203 -22.19 -16.16 32.69
C SER A 1203 -22.30 -14.66 32.35
N ARG A 1204 -21.26 -13.86 32.59
CA ARG A 1204 -21.17 -12.45 32.15
C ARG A 1204 -20.95 -12.38 30.64
N VAL A 1205 -21.49 -11.32 30.03
CA VAL A 1205 -21.28 -11.02 28.60
C VAL A 1205 -19.80 -10.67 28.38
N MET A 1206 -19.19 -11.33 27.40
CA MET A 1206 -17.84 -11.07 26.91
C MET A 1206 -17.92 -9.94 25.88
N GLY A 1207 -17.04 -8.93 25.95
CA GLY A 1207 -16.99 -7.85 24.94
C GLY A 1207 -16.59 -8.35 23.53
N LYS A 1208 -16.42 -7.45 22.54
CA LYS A 1208 -15.92 -7.77 21.17
C LYS A 1208 -14.59 -7.05 20.80
N HIS A 1209 -13.43 -7.72 20.81
CA HIS A 1209 -12.04 -7.26 20.64
C HIS A 1209 -11.20 -8.41 20.03
N ILE A 1210 -10.14 -8.10 19.28
CA ILE A 1210 -9.23 -9.07 18.61
C ILE A 1210 -8.48 -9.99 19.61
N SER A 1211 -8.63 -9.78 20.92
CA SER A 1211 -8.46 -10.78 21.98
C SER A 1211 -9.16 -10.28 23.26
N PHE A 1212 -9.70 -11.18 24.10
CA PHE A 1212 -10.40 -10.81 25.34
C PHE A 1212 -9.61 -11.11 26.60
N LEU A 1213 -9.55 -10.10 27.47
CA LEU A 1213 -9.27 -10.20 28.90
C LEU A 1213 -10.59 -9.98 29.67
N CYS A 1214 -10.87 -10.83 30.65
CA CYS A 1214 -11.93 -10.63 31.65
C CYS A 1214 -11.40 -9.63 32.69
N CYS A 1215 -12.25 -8.73 33.21
CA CYS A 1215 -11.89 -7.60 34.09
C CYS A 1215 -11.36 -7.97 35.50
N HIS A 1216 -10.32 -8.82 35.61
CA HIS A 1216 -9.70 -9.19 36.88
C HIS A 1216 -8.18 -9.38 36.81
N ASP A 1217 -7.50 -8.81 35.81
CA ASP A 1217 -6.07 -8.47 35.91
C ASP A 1217 -5.88 -6.96 35.71
#